data_AF-A0A7X4HZJ3-F1
#
_entry.id   AF-A0A7X4HZJ3-F1
#
_cell.length_a   1.000
_cell.length_b   1.000
_cell.length_c   1.000
_cell.angle_alpha   90.00
_cell.angle_beta   90.00
_cell.angle_gamma   90.00
#
_symmetry.space_group_name_H-M   'P 1'
#
loop_
_entity.id
_entity.type
_entity.pdbx_description
1 polymer ?
#
loop_
_entity_poly.entity_id
_entity_poly.type
_entity_poly.pdbx_seq_one_letter_code
_entity_poly.pdbx_strand_id
1 'polypeptide(L)'
;MNKTAMRSSVGLLALALLAMLATRPAAAQAGRYPASRHGGNYMFNFYFPPSPSSTPWAPAWAPDGRSVAVAMAGSIWRVDLASGAADELTYGETYHSSPDWSPDGRWIVYTADHDGEAVQLEILDVAAGEAHALTDDDQIYADPVFSPDGTRVAYVATTPSGYFNVYIRSIADGRWSGEAVAVTRDNDFGRNRLYFGPWDMHLTPAWLPDGNELLLVSNRNIPLGSGHVLRVPARAGGIDDATAVLREQTLYRTRPDVASDGRRFVYSSTGGAADQFSNLYVQPTAGGEPYKITFFQHDAFHPRWSPDDEWIAFITNEGGLPQLALLETHGGALRTVTIERRRWKRPMGVLSVATRDAATGAATGARIHLTASDGKFYAPADAYARVGGQGDHVFHHTGRFTVEVPAGLTELTVVKGFEYWPEEVSVEVGPGAVAELTVDLRRMTDMAAKGWYSGSTHVHMNYGGNLHNTLENLVMMSAAEDQDVVNEQVANKDNRILDYQFFVPGGGPHPASTPEHLVVVGQEYRPPFYGHVFMFGMRDHLISPFTMGYEGTAIESLYPSNTDMFRKAKAQGATVAYVHAFGGEADPLDGNLGGGKGFLVDAALGTTDGIEWSDAARAGFFPVYAAWNNGLRVTATGGEDSISNLHRSKIVGSVRTYVHTGVRGLDMDAWFEGLREGRAFVSSGPLVELTANGRMAGETVALPAGGGSVALAGRVESITPLERVFVVCRGEERADIPLRGDRRSVAFDIELDIDRSGWCHLRAEGHPSERAPLDVSYAQAFTNPIWITVGDQPVRDAASAEYGMRWIDRLRAMAEEWPGWRSERERQHVFAQFDEARAIYAGFAAEAP
;
A
#
# COMPACT_ATOMS: atom_id res chain seq x y z
N MET A 1 -40.50 -13.75 62.76
CA MET A 1 -39.69 -14.96 63.01
C MET A 1 -38.33 -14.72 62.35
N ASN A 2 -37.28 -14.34 63.08
CA ASN A 2 -36.38 -15.15 63.91
C ASN A 2 -35.28 -15.92 63.15
N LYS A 3 -34.12 -15.25 62.98
CA LYS A 3 -32.70 -15.68 63.03
C LYS A 3 -31.90 -14.92 61.95
N THR A 4 -30.95 -14.00 62.18
CA THR A 4 -29.66 -14.00 62.96
C THR A 4 -28.75 -15.19 62.65
N ALA A 5 -27.47 -15.04 62.27
CA ALA A 5 -26.58 -13.87 62.05
C ALA A 5 -25.51 -14.24 60.94
N MET A 6 -24.39 -13.56 60.62
CA MET A 6 -23.57 -12.53 61.31
C MET A 6 -22.69 -11.69 60.32
N ARG A 7 -21.83 -10.83 60.89
CA ARG A 7 -20.78 -9.93 60.34
C ARG A 7 -19.62 -10.70 59.63
N SER A 8 -18.81 -10.13 58.73
CA SER A 8 -18.01 -8.90 58.92
C SER A 8 -17.37 -8.22 57.67
N SER A 9 -17.54 -6.88 57.57
CA SER A 9 -16.60 -5.80 57.16
C SER A 9 -15.60 -5.90 55.98
N VAL A 10 -15.21 -4.70 55.47
CA VAL A 10 -14.28 -4.39 54.34
C VAL A 10 -14.93 -4.57 52.96
N GLY A 11 -14.78 -3.67 51.98
CA GLY A 11 -14.11 -2.35 51.95
C GLY A 11 -14.48 -1.57 50.67
N LEU A 12 -13.96 -0.35 50.47
CA LEU A 12 -14.20 0.40 49.22
C LEU A 12 -13.44 -0.25 48.06
N LEU A 13 -14.16 -0.73 47.04
CA LEU A 13 -13.67 -0.77 45.66
C LEU A 13 -14.65 -0.02 44.76
N ALA A 14 -14.17 1.05 44.13
CA ALA A 14 -14.79 1.54 42.90
C ALA A 14 -14.37 0.57 41.78
N LEU A 15 -15.33 -0.09 41.14
CA LEU A 15 -15.03 -0.89 39.96
C LEU A 15 -14.66 0.05 38.81
N ALA A 16 -13.45 -0.09 38.29
CA ALA A 16 -13.03 0.61 37.10
C ALA A 16 -13.85 0.12 35.89
N LEU A 17 -14.50 1.03 35.17
CA LEU A 17 -14.78 0.79 33.77
C LEU A 17 -13.44 0.81 33.04
N LEU A 18 -12.90 -0.38 32.73
CA LEU A 18 -11.89 -0.47 31.67
C LEU A 18 -12.59 -0.11 30.36
N ALA A 19 -12.35 1.10 29.87
CA ALA A 19 -12.57 1.40 28.47
C ALA A 19 -11.62 0.52 27.65
N MET A 20 -12.14 -0.55 27.05
CA MET A 20 -11.43 -1.28 26.00
C MET A 20 -11.37 -0.41 24.75
N LEU A 21 -10.46 0.57 24.77
CA LEU A 21 -9.94 1.21 23.58
C LEU A 21 -9.21 0.14 22.78
N ALA A 22 -9.94 -0.50 21.87
CA ALA A 22 -9.38 -1.49 20.97
C ALA A 22 -8.31 -0.79 20.11
N THR A 23 -7.04 -1.09 20.38
CA THR A 23 -5.91 -0.65 19.59
C THR A 23 -6.05 -1.21 18.18
N ARG A 24 -6.62 -0.43 17.25
CA ARG A 24 -6.53 -0.71 15.82
C ARG A 24 -5.03 -0.82 15.50
N PRO A 25 -4.54 -1.94 14.94
CA PRO A 25 -3.14 -2.01 14.52
C PRO A 25 -2.90 -0.94 13.44
N ALA A 26 -1.72 -0.34 13.43
CA ALA A 26 -1.34 0.68 12.46
C ALA A 26 -1.15 0.05 11.08
N ALA A 27 -2.26 -0.10 10.36
CA ALA A 27 -2.32 -0.61 8.99
C ALA A 27 -2.89 0.48 8.07
N ALA A 28 -2.08 1.51 7.79
CA ALA A 28 -2.42 2.69 6.98
C ALA A 28 -2.58 2.41 5.46
N GLN A 29 -3.03 1.21 5.14
CA GLN A 29 -3.14 0.61 3.81
C GLN A 29 -4.29 -0.42 3.78
N ALA A 30 -5.05 -0.57 4.89
CA ALA A 30 -6.21 -1.46 4.97
C ALA A 30 -7.44 -0.80 4.31
N GLY A 31 -8.09 -1.53 3.41
CA GLY A 31 -9.26 -1.03 2.68
C GLY A 31 -10.43 -0.67 3.60
N ARG A 32 -11.23 0.32 3.17
CA ARG A 32 -12.33 0.93 3.94
C ARG A 32 -13.60 0.05 3.98
N TYR A 33 -13.46 -1.26 4.20
CA TYR A 33 -14.54 -2.27 4.10
C TYR A 33 -14.84 -2.94 5.47
N PRO A 34 -15.58 -2.30 6.41
CA PRO A 34 -15.68 -2.74 7.81
C PRO A 34 -16.23 -4.15 8.04
N ALA A 35 -17.15 -4.61 7.19
CA ALA A 35 -17.73 -5.96 7.30
C ALA A 35 -16.77 -7.06 6.82
N SER A 36 -15.73 -6.73 6.06
CA SER A 36 -14.79 -7.72 5.53
C SER A 36 -13.65 -8.03 6.50
N ARG A 37 -13.22 -9.29 6.51
CA ARG A 37 -12.03 -9.77 7.22
C ARG A 37 -11.13 -10.53 6.25
N HIS A 38 -9.90 -10.05 6.12
CA HIS A 38 -8.90 -10.59 5.20
C HIS A 38 -7.51 -10.60 5.85
N GLY A 39 -6.59 -11.39 5.30
CA GLY A 39 -5.32 -11.74 5.96
C GLY A 39 -4.18 -10.72 5.93
N GLY A 40 -4.37 -9.57 5.27
CA GLY A 40 -3.34 -8.56 5.07
C GLY A 40 -3.95 -7.26 4.54
N ASN A 41 -3.29 -6.14 4.84
CA ASN A 41 -3.76 -4.77 4.60
C ASN A 41 -4.16 -4.51 3.13
N TYR A 42 -3.24 -4.64 2.17
CA TYR A 42 -3.47 -4.32 0.76
C TYR A 42 -4.28 -5.38 -0.03
N MET A 43 -4.59 -6.55 0.56
CA MET A 43 -5.02 -7.75 -0.18
C MET A 43 -6.34 -7.61 -0.95
N PHE A 44 -7.19 -6.68 -0.54
CA PHE A 44 -8.44 -6.35 -1.21
C PHE A 44 -8.22 -5.88 -2.67
N ASN A 45 -7.05 -5.30 -3.00
CA ASN A 45 -6.69 -4.91 -4.37
C ASN A 45 -6.74 -6.06 -5.39
N PHE A 46 -6.66 -7.32 -4.94
CA PHE A 46 -6.60 -8.51 -5.82
C PHE A 46 -7.92 -9.27 -5.94
N TYR A 47 -8.96 -8.89 -5.19
CA TYR A 47 -10.28 -9.51 -5.29
C TYR A 47 -11.40 -8.51 -5.56
N PHE A 48 -11.37 -7.31 -4.95
CA PHE A 48 -12.31 -6.24 -5.31
C PHE A 48 -11.90 -5.55 -6.63
N PRO A 49 -12.87 -5.10 -7.43
CA PRO A 49 -12.61 -4.20 -8.55
C PRO A 49 -12.12 -2.83 -8.04
N PRO A 50 -11.39 -2.07 -8.88
CA PRO A 50 -10.93 -0.73 -8.52
C PRO A 50 -12.04 0.30 -8.66
N SER A 51 -12.57 0.73 -7.51
CA SER A 51 -13.29 1.99 -7.39
C SER A 51 -12.30 3.09 -6.98
N PRO A 52 -12.15 4.19 -7.74
CA PRO A 52 -12.68 4.47 -9.08
C PRO A 52 -11.74 3.99 -10.21
N SER A 53 -12.28 3.74 -11.41
CA SER A 53 -11.51 3.47 -12.63
C SER A 53 -12.00 4.30 -13.83
N SER A 54 -11.09 4.83 -14.65
CA SER A 54 -11.42 5.62 -15.85
C SER A 54 -11.53 4.79 -17.14
N THR A 55 -11.02 3.56 -17.15
CA THR A 55 -10.96 2.62 -18.29
C THR A 55 -11.69 1.29 -17.99
N PRO A 56 -11.90 0.40 -18.99
CA PRO A 56 -12.68 -0.84 -18.82
C PRO A 56 -12.10 -1.88 -17.84
N TRP A 57 -12.99 -2.50 -17.06
CA TRP A 57 -12.72 -3.63 -16.18
C TRP A 57 -13.76 -4.74 -16.28
N ALA A 58 -13.41 -5.93 -15.78
CA ALA A 58 -14.32 -7.03 -15.47
C ALA A 58 -15.31 -7.33 -16.62
N PRO A 59 -14.82 -7.89 -17.74
CA PRO A 59 -15.66 -8.18 -18.89
C PRO A 59 -16.66 -9.29 -18.58
N ALA A 60 -17.85 -9.19 -19.17
CA ALA A 60 -18.82 -10.27 -19.31
C ALA A 60 -19.48 -10.21 -20.69
N TRP A 61 -19.45 -11.32 -21.44
CA TRP A 61 -20.02 -11.37 -22.79
C TRP A 61 -21.54 -11.29 -22.76
N ALA A 62 -22.12 -10.49 -23.65
CA ALA A 62 -23.53 -10.62 -23.97
C ALA A 62 -23.79 -11.98 -24.65
N PRO A 63 -24.94 -12.65 -24.41
CA PRO A 63 -25.26 -13.94 -25.03
C PRO A 63 -25.31 -13.95 -26.57
N ASP A 64 -25.26 -12.79 -27.22
CA ASP A 64 -25.21 -12.66 -28.68
C ASP A 64 -23.79 -12.73 -29.28
N GLY A 65 -22.74 -12.74 -28.45
CA GLY A 65 -21.33 -12.80 -28.85
C GLY A 65 -20.80 -11.53 -29.55
N ARG A 66 -21.55 -10.42 -29.58
CA ARG A 66 -21.17 -9.20 -30.31
C ARG A 66 -20.70 -8.06 -29.42
N SER A 67 -21.12 -8.08 -28.16
CA SER A 67 -20.82 -7.03 -27.20
C SER A 67 -20.42 -7.59 -25.84
N VAL A 68 -19.69 -6.78 -25.08
CA VAL A 68 -19.20 -7.12 -23.74
C VAL A 68 -19.65 -6.03 -22.77
N ALA A 69 -20.20 -6.43 -21.62
CA ALA A 69 -20.42 -5.54 -20.49
C ALA A 69 -19.10 -5.35 -19.73
N VAL A 70 -18.78 -4.11 -19.35
CA VAL A 70 -17.58 -3.75 -18.59
C VAL A 70 -17.92 -2.71 -17.52
N ALA A 71 -17.14 -2.69 -16.45
CA ALA A 71 -17.10 -1.58 -15.51
C ALA A 71 -16.20 -0.47 -16.07
N MET A 72 -16.63 0.79 -16.08
CA MET A 72 -15.81 1.95 -16.48
C MET A 72 -16.44 3.25 -15.94
N ALA A 73 -15.60 4.19 -15.49
CA ALA A 73 -16.04 5.51 -14.99
C ALA A 73 -17.17 5.43 -13.92
N GLY A 74 -17.12 4.42 -13.05
CA GLY A 74 -18.10 4.19 -11.99
C GLY A 74 -19.48 3.67 -12.45
N SER A 75 -19.60 3.20 -13.69
CA SER A 75 -20.83 2.68 -14.31
C SER A 75 -20.57 1.34 -15.03
N ILE A 76 -21.63 0.56 -15.28
CA ILE A 76 -21.62 -0.54 -16.25
C ILE A 76 -21.89 0.01 -17.67
N TRP A 77 -21.10 -0.45 -18.64
CA TRP A 77 -21.17 -0.08 -20.05
C TRP A 77 -21.27 -1.32 -20.94
N ARG A 78 -21.96 -1.21 -22.08
CA ARG A 78 -21.89 -2.19 -23.17
C ARG A 78 -20.94 -1.68 -24.26
N VAL A 79 -19.90 -2.44 -24.56
CA VAL A 79 -18.94 -2.17 -25.65
C VAL A 79 -19.25 -3.06 -26.85
N ASP A 80 -19.47 -2.45 -28.02
CA ASP A 80 -19.60 -3.15 -29.30
C ASP A 80 -18.21 -3.53 -29.85
N LEU A 81 -17.98 -4.82 -30.07
CA LEU A 81 -16.66 -5.37 -30.43
C LEU A 81 -16.24 -5.13 -31.89
N ALA A 82 -17.13 -4.59 -32.73
CA ALA A 82 -16.85 -4.30 -34.13
C ALA A 82 -16.51 -2.82 -34.37
N SER A 83 -17.04 -1.91 -33.54
CA SER A 83 -16.98 -0.45 -33.74
C SER A 83 -16.37 0.33 -32.57
N GLY A 84 -16.07 -0.30 -31.43
CA GLY A 84 -15.50 0.36 -30.25
C GLY A 84 -16.45 1.35 -29.57
N ALA A 85 -17.73 1.36 -29.94
CA ALA A 85 -18.74 2.21 -29.32
C ALA A 85 -19.14 1.65 -27.96
N ALA A 86 -19.08 2.48 -26.92
CA ALA A 86 -19.53 2.16 -25.57
C ALA A 86 -20.81 2.94 -25.23
N ASP A 87 -21.91 2.21 -24.95
CA ASP A 87 -23.15 2.76 -24.41
C ASP A 87 -23.18 2.55 -22.89
N GLU A 88 -23.43 3.60 -22.10
CA GLU A 88 -23.63 3.48 -20.66
C GLU A 88 -24.97 2.79 -20.37
N LEU A 89 -24.97 1.79 -19.48
CA LEU A 89 -26.17 1.02 -19.12
C LEU A 89 -26.77 1.48 -17.78
N THR A 90 -25.91 1.78 -16.81
CA THR A 90 -26.29 2.17 -15.44
C THR A 90 -25.67 3.52 -15.08
N TYR A 91 -26.29 4.28 -14.18
CA TYR A 91 -25.63 5.36 -13.45
C TYR A 91 -26.28 5.50 -12.06
N GLY A 92 -25.57 6.09 -11.11
CA GLY A 92 -25.96 6.20 -9.71
C GLY A 92 -24.85 6.87 -8.88
N GLU A 93 -25.02 6.93 -7.56
CA GLU A 93 -24.05 7.50 -6.61
C GLU A 93 -22.91 6.51 -6.27
N THR A 94 -23.17 5.20 -6.34
CA THR A 94 -22.25 4.08 -6.10
C THR A 94 -21.34 3.78 -7.29
N TYR A 95 -20.17 3.18 -7.08
CA TYR A 95 -19.30 2.71 -8.16
C TYR A 95 -19.72 1.31 -8.61
N HIS A 96 -20.20 1.18 -9.85
CA HIS A 96 -20.73 -0.09 -10.36
C HIS A 96 -19.62 -0.93 -11.02
N SER A 97 -19.60 -2.24 -10.75
CA SER A 97 -18.59 -3.15 -11.30
C SER A 97 -19.03 -4.62 -11.34
N SER A 98 -18.11 -5.52 -11.74
CA SER A 98 -18.31 -6.99 -11.85
C SER A 98 -19.67 -7.41 -12.44
N PRO A 99 -20.01 -6.95 -13.67
CA PRO A 99 -21.25 -7.35 -14.32
C PRO A 99 -21.23 -8.83 -14.73
N ASP A 100 -22.40 -9.45 -14.77
CA ASP A 100 -22.65 -10.75 -15.41
C ASP A 100 -24.04 -10.78 -16.06
N TRP A 101 -24.16 -11.42 -17.23
CA TRP A 101 -25.39 -11.45 -18.03
C TRP A 101 -26.24 -12.68 -17.72
N SER A 102 -27.57 -12.51 -17.67
CA SER A 102 -28.46 -13.69 -17.69
C SER A 102 -28.38 -14.39 -19.05
N PRO A 103 -28.51 -15.73 -19.13
CA PRO A 103 -28.41 -16.47 -20.39
C PRO A 103 -29.44 -16.09 -21.47
N ASP A 104 -30.56 -15.45 -21.09
CA ASP A 104 -31.57 -14.91 -22.00
C ASP A 104 -31.27 -13.48 -22.50
N GLY A 105 -30.21 -12.84 -21.99
CA GLY A 105 -29.81 -11.48 -22.32
C GLY A 105 -30.71 -10.38 -21.75
N ARG A 106 -31.70 -10.72 -20.91
CA ARG A 106 -32.66 -9.76 -20.35
C ARG A 106 -32.09 -8.96 -19.18
N TRP A 107 -31.21 -9.56 -18.39
CA TRP A 107 -30.71 -8.99 -17.14
C TRP A 107 -29.18 -8.89 -17.13
N ILE A 108 -28.68 -7.90 -16.39
CA ILE A 108 -27.28 -7.86 -15.93
C ILE A 108 -27.31 -7.73 -14.41
N VAL A 109 -26.69 -8.66 -13.69
CA VAL A 109 -26.38 -8.53 -12.26
C VAL A 109 -25.01 -7.87 -12.11
N TYR A 110 -24.82 -7.00 -11.13
CA TYR A 110 -23.56 -6.30 -10.90
C TYR A 110 -23.36 -5.94 -9.42
N THR A 111 -22.14 -5.55 -9.06
CA THR A 111 -21.79 -5.06 -7.71
C THR A 111 -21.82 -3.54 -7.66
N ALA A 112 -22.47 -2.94 -6.66
CA ALA A 112 -22.48 -1.51 -6.39
C ALA A 112 -21.67 -1.21 -5.11
N ASP A 113 -20.56 -0.48 -5.24
CA ASP A 113 -19.63 -0.15 -4.16
C ASP A 113 -19.90 1.26 -3.61
N HIS A 114 -20.09 1.34 -2.29
CA HIS A 114 -20.38 2.56 -1.52
C HIS A 114 -19.10 3.18 -0.94
N ASP A 115 -18.15 3.51 -1.82
CA ASP A 115 -16.84 4.10 -1.46
C ASP A 115 -16.02 3.24 -0.47
N GLY A 116 -16.19 1.92 -0.57
CA GLY A 116 -15.62 0.91 0.31
C GLY A 116 -16.51 0.52 1.49
N GLU A 117 -17.38 1.40 2.01
CA GLU A 117 -18.09 1.14 3.28
C GLU A 117 -18.99 -0.11 3.21
N ALA A 118 -19.60 -0.38 2.04
CA ALA A 118 -20.36 -1.58 1.73
C ALA A 118 -20.30 -1.89 0.23
N VAL A 119 -20.57 -3.15 -0.17
CA VAL A 119 -20.73 -3.52 -1.59
C VAL A 119 -21.97 -4.38 -1.75
N GLN A 120 -22.97 -3.90 -2.49
CA GLN A 120 -24.25 -4.57 -2.68
C GLN A 120 -24.35 -5.24 -4.05
N LEU A 121 -25.29 -6.18 -4.19
CA LEU A 121 -25.71 -6.69 -5.50
C LEU A 121 -26.89 -5.86 -6.01
N GLU A 122 -26.81 -5.45 -7.27
CA GLU A 122 -27.91 -4.82 -8.00
C GLU A 122 -28.17 -5.58 -9.32
N ILE A 123 -29.32 -5.34 -9.94
CA ILE A 123 -29.69 -5.97 -11.21
C ILE A 123 -30.46 -4.99 -12.12
N LEU A 124 -30.08 -4.97 -13.40
CA LEU A 124 -30.62 -4.13 -14.47
C LEU A 124 -31.50 -4.96 -15.41
N ASP A 125 -32.73 -4.54 -15.69
CA ASP A 125 -33.47 -5.00 -16.88
C ASP A 125 -32.92 -4.23 -18.10
N VAL A 126 -32.28 -4.95 -19.02
CA VAL A 126 -31.54 -4.38 -20.15
C VAL A 126 -32.47 -3.73 -21.18
N ALA A 127 -33.75 -4.13 -21.23
CA ALA A 127 -34.73 -3.59 -22.15
C ALA A 127 -35.47 -2.36 -21.59
N ALA A 128 -35.78 -2.35 -20.28
CA ALA A 128 -36.35 -1.19 -19.61
C ALA A 128 -35.30 -0.11 -19.32
N GLY A 129 -34.05 -0.49 -19.07
CA GLY A 129 -32.98 0.41 -18.64
C GLY A 129 -33.07 0.84 -17.17
N GLU A 130 -33.91 0.14 -16.39
CA GLU A 130 -34.17 0.32 -14.96
C GLU A 130 -33.42 -0.75 -14.14
N ALA A 131 -32.89 -0.36 -12.98
CA ALA A 131 -32.17 -1.26 -12.07
C ALA A 131 -32.69 -1.15 -10.64
N HIS A 132 -32.53 -2.21 -9.85
CA HIS A 132 -32.87 -2.24 -8.43
C HIS A 132 -31.89 -3.11 -7.62
N ALA A 133 -31.81 -2.81 -6.32
CA ALA A 133 -31.00 -3.59 -5.38
C ALA A 133 -31.56 -5.01 -5.16
N LEU A 134 -30.64 -5.97 -5.09
CA LEU A 134 -30.87 -7.35 -4.66
C LEU A 134 -30.44 -7.56 -3.20
N THR A 135 -29.55 -6.72 -2.66
CA THR A 135 -29.13 -6.70 -1.25
C THR A 135 -29.02 -5.25 -0.76
N ASP A 136 -29.33 -5.01 0.52
CA ASP A 136 -29.51 -3.67 1.10
C ASP A 136 -29.05 -3.58 2.57
N ASP A 137 -27.99 -4.31 2.95
CA ASP A 137 -27.47 -4.41 4.32
C ASP A 137 -26.03 -3.85 4.48
N ASP A 138 -25.36 -4.16 5.60
CA ASP A 138 -23.99 -3.71 5.91
C ASP A 138 -22.88 -4.67 5.43
N GLN A 139 -23.23 -5.76 4.75
CA GLN A 139 -22.29 -6.77 4.28
C GLN A 139 -21.63 -6.39 2.96
N ILE A 140 -20.57 -7.12 2.62
CA ILE A 140 -19.97 -7.09 1.30
C ILE A 140 -20.48 -8.29 0.51
N TYR A 141 -20.98 -8.04 -0.69
CA TYR A 141 -21.27 -9.02 -1.72
C TYR A 141 -20.36 -8.81 -2.94
N ALA A 142 -19.89 -9.88 -3.56
CA ALA A 142 -18.95 -9.83 -4.68
C ALA A 142 -19.12 -11.00 -5.67
N ASP A 143 -18.48 -10.88 -6.84
CA ASP A 143 -18.44 -11.90 -7.91
C ASP A 143 -19.78 -12.61 -8.18
N PRO A 144 -20.87 -11.89 -8.50
CA PRO A 144 -22.14 -12.52 -8.89
C PRO A 144 -22.03 -13.16 -10.28
N VAL A 145 -22.54 -14.39 -10.43
CA VAL A 145 -22.66 -15.09 -11.72
C VAL A 145 -23.97 -15.89 -11.83
N PHE A 146 -24.69 -15.75 -12.94
CA PHE A 146 -25.90 -16.52 -13.24
C PHE A 146 -25.58 -18.00 -13.50
N SER A 147 -26.50 -18.89 -13.09
CA SER A 147 -26.46 -20.28 -13.54
C SER A 147 -26.76 -20.40 -15.05
N PRO A 148 -26.29 -21.46 -15.73
CA PRO A 148 -26.54 -21.65 -17.17
C PRO A 148 -28.03 -21.73 -17.57
N ASP A 149 -28.90 -22.01 -16.60
CA ASP A 149 -30.36 -22.04 -16.74
C ASP A 149 -31.06 -20.70 -16.42
N GLY A 150 -30.31 -19.69 -15.95
CA GLY A 150 -30.83 -18.37 -15.53
C GLY A 150 -31.66 -18.36 -14.23
N THR A 151 -31.85 -19.52 -13.58
CA THR A 151 -32.76 -19.66 -12.42
C THR A 151 -32.11 -19.36 -11.07
N ARG A 152 -30.77 -19.23 -11.02
CA ARG A 152 -29.97 -19.00 -9.81
C ARG A 152 -28.86 -18.01 -10.09
N VAL A 153 -28.36 -17.39 -9.03
CA VAL A 153 -27.09 -16.64 -9.01
C VAL A 153 -26.19 -17.28 -7.96
N ALA A 154 -24.93 -17.52 -8.29
CA ALA A 154 -23.87 -17.76 -7.33
C ALA A 154 -23.17 -16.43 -7.03
N TYR A 155 -22.82 -16.19 -5.77
CA TYR A 155 -22.14 -14.95 -5.35
C TYR A 155 -21.29 -15.20 -4.11
N VAL A 156 -20.32 -14.32 -3.88
CA VAL A 156 -19.53 -14.26 -2.66
C VAL A 156 -20.18 -13.30 -1.67
N ALA A 157 -20.18 -13.61 -0.37
CA ALA A 157 -20.61 -12.71 0.69
C ALA A 157 -19.69 -12.82 1.93
N THR A 158 -19.59 -11.76 2.74
CA THR A 158 -18.86 -11.75 4.03
C THR A 158 -19.66 -12.31 5.21
N THR A 159 -20.96 -12.51 5.05
CA THR A 159 -21.82 -13.10 6.08
C THR A 159 -21.41 -14.57 6.37
N PRO A 160 -21.46 -15.05 7.63
CA PRO A 160 -21.89 -14.35 8.85
C PRO A 160 -20.73 -13.74 9.68
N SER A 161 -19.48 -14.12 9.42
CA SER A 161 -18.34 -13.84 10.31
C SER A 161 -17.38 -12.76 9.81
N GLY A 162 -17.64 -12.17 8.64
CA GLY A 162 -16.78 -11.25 7.92
C GLY A 162 -15.87 -11.91 6.89
N TYR A 163 -15.80 -13.25 6.84
CA TYR A 163 -14.97 -13.99 5.90
C TYR A 163 -15.74 -14.35 4.63
N PHE A 164 -15.04 -14.34 3.50
CA PHE A 164 -15.63 -14.46 2.17
C PHE A 164 -16.05 -15.90 1.88
N ASN A 165 -17.35 -16.10 1.67
CA ASN A 165 -17.99 -17.40 1.43
C ASN A 165 -18.87 -17.37 0.18
N VAL A 166 -18.94 -18.49 -0.55
CA VAL A 166 -19.78 -18.63 -1.74
C VAL A 166 -21.17 -19.16 -1.36
N TYR A 167 -22.18 -18.45 -1.83
CA TYR A 167 -23.60 -18.77 -1.72
C TYR A 167 -24.21 -18.96 -3.12
N ILE A 168 -25.33 -19.70 -3.18
CA ILE A 168 -26.23 -19.69 -4.33
C ILE A 168 -27.65 -19.33 -3.88
N ARG A 169 -28.40 -18.59 -4.70
CA ARG A 169 -29.80 -18.22 -4.44
C ARG A 169 -30.61 -18.24 -5.73
N SER A 170 -31.86 -18.69 -5.67
CA SER A 170 -32.74 -18.70 -6.84
C SER A 170 -33.27 -17.30 -7.16
N ILE A 171 -33.47 -17.02 -8.44
CA ILE A 171 -33.92 -15.73 -8.97
C ILE A 171 -35.05 -15.93 -9.98
N ALA A 172 -36.03 -15.03 -9.98
CA ALA A 172 -37.16 -15.02 -10.90
C ALA A 172 -37.60 -13.58 -11.17
N ASP A 173 -37.79 -13.21 -12.45
CA ASP A 173 -38.12 -11.84 -12.90
C ASP A 173 -37.28 -10.76 -12.19
N GLY A 174 -35.96 -10.98 -12.13
CA GLY A 174 -34.98 -10.07 -11.54
C GLY A 174 -35.04 -9.95 -10.02
N ARG A 175 -35.74 -10.84 -9.31
CA ARG A 175 -35.91 -10.81 -7.86
C ARG A 175 -35.56 -12.14 -7.21
N TRP A 176 -35.01 -12.09 -6.00
CA TRP A 176 -34.74 -13.32 -5.24
C TRP A 176 -36.01 -14.13 -4.99
N SER A 177 -35.89 -15.44 -5.14
CA SER A 177 -36.90 -16.41 -4.77
C SER A 177 -36.29 -17.42 -3.79
N GLY A 178 -36.88 -17.54 -2.61
CA GLY A 178 -36.38 -18.41 -1.54
C GLY A 178 -35.10 -17.92 -0.85
N GLU A 179 -34.50 -18.85 -0.09
CA GLU A 179 -33.36 -18.60 0.79
C GLU A 179 -32.00 -18.76 0.09
N ALA A 180 -30.97 -18.12 0.65
CA ALA A 180 -29.60 -18.33 0.24
C ALA A 180 -29.07 -19.68 0.76
N VAL A 181 -28.31 -20.40 -0.09
CA VAL A 181 -27.72 -21.70 0.22
C VAL A 181 -26.19 -21.56 0.26
N ALA A 182 -25.61 -21.73 1.45
CA ALA A 182 -24.17 -21.65 1.67
C ALA A 182 -23.45 -22.86 1.05
N VAL A 183 -22.70 -22.66 -0.03
CA VAL A 183 -21.88 -23.71 -0.67
C VAL A 183 -20.58 -23.92 0.11
N THR A 184 -19.98 -22.82 0.57
CA THR A 184 -18.85 -22.83 1.51
C THR A 184 -19.28 -22.41 2.91
N ARG A 185 -18.34 -22.44 3.86
CA ARG A 185 -18.49 -21.88 5.20
C ARG A 185 -17.11 -21.53 5.77
N ASP A 186 -17.11 -20.73 6.83
CA ASP A 186 -15.92 -20.41 7.61
C ASP A 186 -15.17 -21.68 8.02
N ASN A 187 -13.84 -21.67 7.81
CA ASN A 187 -12.94 -22.74 8.18
C ASN A 187 -11.66 -22.13 8.75
N ASP A 188 -11.32 -22.47 9.99
CA ASP A 188 -10.09 -22.05 10.65
C ASP A 188 -8.96 -23.00 10.26
N PHE A 189 -7.84 -22.45 9.80
CA PHE A 189 -6.60 -23.16 9.48
C PHE A 189 -5.83 -23.57 10.75
N GLY A 190 -6.26 -23.09 11.93
CA GLY A 190 -5.70 -23.41 13.25
C GLY A 190 -4.49 -22.56 13.64
N ARG A 191 -4.03 -21.67 12.76
CA ARG A 191 -2.92 -20.72 12.98
C ARG A 191 -2.93 -19.60 11.94
N ASN A 192 -2.34 -18.46 12.28
CA ASN A 192 -2.24 -17.32 11.37
C ASN A 192 -1.28 -17.60 10.19
N ARG A 193 -1.71 -17.32 8.95
CA ARG A 193 -0.88 -17.38 7.74
C ARG A 193 -0.41 -15.97 7.33
N LEU A 194 0.82 -15.85 6.84
CA LEU A 194 1.34 -14.60 6.26
C LEU A 194 0.45 -14.16 5.08
N TYR A 195 0.06 -12.88 5.04
CA TYR A 195 -0.88 -12.28 4.08
C TYR A 195 -2.32 -12.86 3.99
N PHE A 196 -2.57 -14.07 4.53
CA PHE A 196 -3.83 -14.81 4.35
C PHE A 196 -4.62 -15.05 5.63
N GLY A 197 -4.06 -14.79 6.82
CA GLY A 197 -4.78 -14.88 8.09
C GLY A 197 -5.05 -16.32 8.53
N PRO A 198 -5.77 -16.53 9.66
CA PRO A 198 -6.08 -17.87 10.15
C PRO A 198 -7.32 -18.48 9.48
N TRP A 199 -8.19 -17.69 8.84
CA TRP A 199 -9.43 -18.18 8.23
C TRP A 199 -9.29 -18.35 6.73
N ASP A 200 -9.99 -19.33 6.17
CA ASP A 200 -10.07 -19.54 4.72
C ASP A 200 -11.02 -18.52 4.06
N MET A 201 -10.71 -18.20 2.79
CA MET A 201 -11.51 -17.35 1.91
C MET A 201 -11.92 -18.17 0.68
N HIS A 202 -13.14 -17.97 0.19
CA HIS A 202 -13.69 -18.66 -0.98
C HIS A 202 -14.29 -17.63 -1.94
N LEU A 203 -13.73 -17.53 -3.14
CA LEU A 203 -13.96 -16.42 -4.07
C LEU A 203 -14.22 -16.88 -5.51
N THR A 204 -14.63 -15.94 -6.37
CA THR A 204 -14.69 -16.08 -7.83
C THR A 204 -15.39 -17.37 -8.31
N PRO A 205 -16.69 -17.57 -7.96
CA PRO A 205 -17.44 -18.71 -8.47
C PRO A 205 -17.59 -18.65 -10.00
N ALA A 206 -17.56 -19.82 -10.64
CA ALA A 206 -17.90 -20.00 -12.05
C ALA A 206 -18.67 -21.32 -12.22
N TRP A 207 -19.79 -21.31 -12.92
CA TRP A 207 -20.63 -22.50 -13.11
C TRP A 207 -20.05 -23.48 -14.12
N LEU A 208 -20.23 -24.79 -13.88
CA LEU A 208 -20.17 -25.76 -14.96
C LEU A 208 -21.49 -25.71 -15.76
N PRO A 209 -21.48 -25.97 -17.08
CA PRO A 209 -22.68 -25.90 -17.94
C PRO A 209 -23.86 -26.79 -17.54
N ASP A 210 -23.66 -27.77 -16.63
CA ASP A 210 -24.72 -28.63 -16.13
C ASP A 210 -25.53 -28.03 -14.97
N GLY A 211 -25.06 -26.91 -14.40
CA GLY A 211 -25.69 -26.21 -13.27
C GLY A 211 -25.66 -26.97 -11.93
N ASN A 212 -24.87 -28.02 -11.78
CA ASN A 212 -24.76 -28.81 -10.53
C ASN A 212 -23.44 -28.60 -9.77
N GLU A 213 -22.43 -28.02 -10.42
CA GLU A 213 -21.10 -27.77 -9.85
C GLU A 213 -20.59 -26.35 -10.15
N LEU A 214 -19.72 -25.87 -9.27
CA LEU A 214 -18.95 -24.64 -9.40
C LEU A 214 -17.45 -24.94 -9.45
N LEU A 215 -16.69 -24.12 -10.17
CA LEU A 215 -15.30 -23.82 -9.82
C LEU A 215 -15.27 -22.62 -8.87
N LEU A 216 -14.35 -22.60 -7.90
CA LEU A 216 -14.07 -21.44 -7.04
C LEU A 216 -12.59 -21.40 -6.65
N VAL A 217 -12.07 -20.22 -6.28
CA VAL A 217 -10.71 -20.06 -5.72
C VAL A 217 -10.79 -20.12 -4.20
N SER A 218 -9.97 -20.95 -3.57
CA SER A 218 -9.92 -21.06 -2.10
C SER A 218 -8.57 -21.49 -1.55
N ASN A 219 -8.12 -20.85 -0.46
CA ASN A 219 -6.93 -21.20 0.31
C ASN A 219 -7.16 -22.33 1.34
N ARG A 220 -8.29 -23.06 1.27
CA ARG A 220 -8.59 -24.17 2.18
C ARG A 220 -7.47 -25.21 2.21
N ASN A 221 -6.90 -25.41 3.41
CA ASN A 221 -5.73 -26.26 3.69
C ASN A 221 -4.39 -25.81 3.05
N ILE A 222 -4.23 -24.55 2.67
CA ILE A 222 -2.98 -24.00 2.10
C ILE A 222 -2.27 -23.12 3.15
N PRO A 223 -0.96 -23.34 3.43
CA PRO A 223 -0.20 -22.50 4.38
C PRO A 223 0.27 -21.16 3.79
N LEU A 224 0.60 -21.12 2.49
CA LEU A 224 1.11 -19.95 1.77
C LEU A 224 0.54 -19.92 0.34
N GLY A 225 0.09 -18.73 -0.10
CA GLY A 225 -0.58 -18.53 -1.38
C GLY A 225 -2.10 -18.41 -1.23
N SER A 226 -2.76 -17.73 -2.17
CA SER A 226 -4.17 -17.34 -2.00
C SER A 226 -5.19 -18.42 -2.37
N GLY A 227 -4.79 -19.52 -3.00
CA GLY A 227 -5.76 -20.57 -3.29
C GLY A 227 -5.36 -21.63 -4.32
N HIS A 228 -6.09 -22.72 -4.26
CA HIS A 228 -6.30 -23.66 -5.38
C HIS A 228 -7.60 -23.28 -6.10
N VAL A 229 -7.77 -23.72 -7.36
CA VAL A 229 -9.12 -23.80 -7.94
C VAL A 229 -9.72 -25.14 -7.50
N LEU A 230 -10.85 -25.05 -6.79
CA LEU A 230 -11.63 -26.19 -6.32
C LEU A 230 -12.86 -26.37 -7.20
N ARG A 231 -13.16 -27.60 -7.59
CA ARG A 231 -14.45 -28.03 -8.14
C ARG A 231 -15.34 -28.51 -7.00
N VAL A 232 -16.56 -27.97 -6.92
CA VAL A 232 -17.42 -28.02 -5.74
C VAL A 232 -18.89 -28.24 -6.12
N PRO A 233 -19.60 -29.22 -5.54
CA PRO A 233 -21.05 -29.37 -5.75
C PRO A 233 -21.83 -28.11 -5.33
N ALA A 234 -22.70 -27.61 -6.21
CA ALA A 234 -23.53 -26.42 -6.00
C ALA A 234 -24.73 -26.68 -5.08
N ARG A 235 -24.44 -27.03 -3.82
CA ARG A 235 -25.41 -27.32 -2.75
C ARG A 235 -24.89 -26.91 -1.39
N ALA A 236 -25.77 -26.95 -0.39
CA ALA A 236 -25.43 -26.71 1.01
C ALA A 236 -24.21 -27.52 1.45
N GLY A 237 -23.16 -26.84 1.93
CA GLY A 237 -21.93 -27.43 2.43
C GLY A 237 -21.08 -28.19 1.39
N GLY A 238 -21.29 -27.97 0.08
CA GLY A 238 -20.57 -28.65 -1.00
C GLY A 238 -19.04 -28.59 -0.88
N ILE A 239 -18.49 -27.57 -0.21
CA ILE A 239 -17.05 -27.39 0.05
C ILE A 239 -16.35 -28.57 0.76
N ASP A 240 -17.10 -29.46 1.42
CA ASP A 240 -16.54 -30.67 2.05
C ASP A 240 -16.34 -31.84 1.07
N ASP A 241 -17.04 -31.83 -0.06
CA ASP A 241 -16.89 -32.78 -1.16
C ASP A 241 -15.98 -32.21 -2.28
N ALA A 242 -15.28 -31.09 -2.01
CA ALA A 242 -14.52 -30.34 -2.97
C ALA A 242 -13.25 -31.06 -3.47
N THR A 243 -13.02 -31.03 -4.77
CA THR A 243 -11.81 -31.55 -5.41
C THR A 243 -10.95 -30.42 -5.97
N ALA A 244 -9.71 -30.28 -5.50
CA ALA A 244 -8.77 -29.30 -6.08
C ALA A 244 -8.33 -29.75 -7.48
N VAL A 245 -8.70 -28.97 -8.49
CA VAL A 245 -8.40 -29.23 -9.91
C VAL A 245 -7.12 -28.52 -10.37
N LEU A 246 -6.80 -27.35 -9.80
CA LEU A 246 -5.53 -26.64 -10.00
C LEU A 246 -4.79 -26.54 -8.65
N ARG A 247 -3.49 -26.84 -8.65
CA ARG A 247 -2.64 -26.86 -7.44
C ARG A 247 -1.37 -26.03 -7.64
N GLU A 248 -1.49 -24.73 -7.43
CA GLU A 248 -0.38 -23.78 -7.47
C GLU A 248 -0.57 -22.64 -6.45
N GLN A 249 0.44 -21.80 -6.29
CA GLN A 249 0.37 -20.58 -5.50
C GLN A 249 -0.28 -19.46 -6.33
N THR A 250 -1.62 -19.41 -6.35
CA THR A 250 -2.38 -18.38 -7.08
C THR A 250 -2.31 -16.98 -6.43
N LEU A 251 -2.90 -15.99 -7.13
CA LEU A 251 -3.48 -14.77 -6.56
C LEU A 251 -5.01 -14.87 -6.62
N TYR A 252 -5.74 -14.18 -5.74
CA TYR A 252 -7.22 -14.13 -5.77
C TYR A 252 -7.79 -13.61 -7.11
N ARG A 253 -6.95 -12.93 -7.90
CA ARG A 253 -7.19 -12.48 -9.28
C ARG A 253 -7.35 -13.62 -10.30
N THR A 254 -7.08 -14.88 -9.92
CA THR A 254 -7.05 -16.03 -10.84
C THR A 254 -8.35 -16.25 -11.62
N ARG A 255 -9.52 -15.93 -11.02
CA ARG A 255 -10.84 -15.78 -11.68
C ARG A 255 -11.05 -16.80 -12.84
N PRO A 256 -11.27 -18.09 -12.52
CA PRO A 256 -11.49 -19.12 -13.53
C PRO A 256 -12.81 -18.91 -14.27
N ASP A 257 -12.85 -19.30 -15.53
CA ASP A 257 -14.04 -19.22 -16.39
C ASP A 257 -14.16 -20.47 -17.28
N VAL A 258 -15.35 -21.06 -17.36
CA VAL A 258 -15.56 -22.41 -17.91
C VAL A 258 -16.05 -22.33 -19.35
N ALA A 259 -15.40 -23.07 -20.26
CA ALA A 259 -15.79 -23.14 -21.67
C ALA A 259 -17.17 -23.82 -21.83
N SER A 260 -17.87 -23.55 -22.93
CA SER A 260 -19.20 -24.12 -23.20
C SER A 260 -19.22 -25.67 -23.21
N ASP A 261 -18.08 -26.29 -23.51
CA ASP A 261 -17.89 -27.74 -23.48
C ASP A 261 -17.87 -28.36 -22.06
N GLY A 262 -17.75 -27.54 -21.01
CA GLY A 262 -17.67 -27.95 -19.60
C GLY A 262 -16.41 -28.74 -19.22
N ARG A 263 -15.47 -28.93 -20.15
CA ARG A 263 -14.26 -29.76 -20.01
C ARG A 263 -13.01 -28.94 -19.76
N ARG A 264 -12.98 -27.67 -20.16
CA ARG A 264 -11.85 -26.75 -19.97
C ARG A 264 -12.28 -25.50 -19.22
N PHE A 265 -11.33 -24.89 -18.50
CA PHE A 265 -11.48 -23.54 -17.98
C PHE A 265 -10.25 -22.70 -18.33
N VAL A 266 -10.45 -21.40 -18.55
CA VAL A 266 -9.40 -20.38 -18.67
C VAL A 266 -9.22 -19.71 -17.31
N TYR A 267 -8.01 -19.26 -17.00
CA TYR A 267 -7.71 -18.55 -15.76
C TYR A 267 -6.45 -17.68 -15.88
N SER A 268 -6.26 -16.77 -14.93
CA SER A 268 -5.05 -15.93 -14.82
C SER A 268 -4.09 -16.50 -13.76
N SER A 269 -2.79 -16.55 -14.06
CA SER A 269 -1.77 -17.13 -13.17
C SER A 269 -0.35 -16.63 -13.44
N THR A 270 0.54 -16.81 -12.46
CA THR A 270 1.99 -16.55 -12.54
C THR A 270 2.84 -17.84 -12.46
N GLY A 271 2.20 -19.01 -12.47
CA GLY A 271 2.84 -20.29 -12.11
C GLY A 271 3.87 -20.83 -13.12
N GLY A 272 3.82 -20.41 -14.39
CA GLY A 272 4.50 -21.09 -15.50
C GLY A 272 6.03 -21.17 -15.40
N ALA A 273 6.70 -20.14 -14.88
CA ALA A 273 8.14 -20.16 -14.60
C ALA A 273 8.58 -19.04 -13.64
N ALA A 274 7.81 -18.80 -12.56
CA ALA A 274 7.96 -17.61 -11.70
C ALA A 274 7.83 -16.28 -12.49
N ASP A 275 6.77 -16.19 -13.32
CA ASP A 275 6.42 -14.95 -14.00
C ASP A 275 6.16 -13.84 -12.97
N GLN A 276 6.72 -12.64 -13.19
CA GLN A 276 6.34 -11.46 -12.38
C GLN A 276 4.86 -11.13 -12.58
N PHE A 277 4.43 -11.18 -13.84
CA PHE A 277 3.15 -10.72 -14.35
C PHE A 277 2.19 -11.88 -14.64
N SER A 278 0.93 -11.66 -14.33
CA SER A 278 -0.17 -12.61 -14.53
C SER A 278 -0.35 -12.87 -16.04
N ASN A 279 -0.42 -14.14 -16.44
CA ASN A 279 -0.66 -14.56 -17.82
C ASN A 279 -1.88 -15.49 -17.88
N LEU A 280 -2.43 -15.72 -19.08
CA LEU A 280 -3.58 -16.61 -19.28
C LEU A 280 -3.13 -18.07 -19.46
N TYR A 281 -3.89 -18.98 -18.86
CA TYR A 281 -3.70 -20.42 -18.89
C TYR A 281 -5.03 -21.12 -19.13
N VAL A 282 -4.99 -22.32 -19.72
CA VAL A 282 -6.15 -23.21 -19.90
C VAL A 282 -5.83 -24.59 -19.32
N GLN A 283 -6.78 -25.19 -18.60
CA GLN A 283 -6.63 -26.51 -17.98
C GLN A 283 -7.97 -27.30 -18.00
N PRO A 284 -7.96 -28.65 -18.02
CA PRO A 284 -9.18 -29.43 -17.84
C PRO A 284 -9.89 -29.23 -16.49
N THR A 285 -11.23 -29.18 -16.50
CA THR A 285 -12.13 -29.06 -15.33
C THR A 285 -12.17 -30.31 -14.43
N ALA A 286 -11.45 -31.38 -14.80
CA ALA A 286 -11.24 -32.57 -13.99
C ALA A 286 -9.84 -32.60 -13.32
N GLY A 287 -9.02 -31.56 -13.52
CA GLY A 287 -7.60 -31.56 -13.22
C GLY A 287 -6.75 -32.07 -14.39
N GLY A 288 -5.49 -31.63 -14.43
CA GLY A 288 -4.52 -31.96 -15.49
C GLY A 288 -3.38 -30.95 -15.52
N GLU A 289 -2.46 -31.09 -16.47
CA GLU A 289 -1.38 -30.11 -16.68
C GLU A 289 -1.92 -28.77 -17.21
N PRO A 290 -1.52 -27.62 -16.63
CA PRO A 290 -1.75 -26.30 -17.20
C PRO A 290 -1.14 -26.11 -18.58
N TYR A 291 -1.85 -25.42 -19.47
CA TYR A 291 -1.30 -24.90 -20.73
C TYR A 291 -1.28 -23.37 -20.73
N LYS A 292 -0.08 -22.77 -20.72
CA LYS A 292 0.14 -21.32 -20.82
C LYS A 292 -0.17 -20.86 -22.25
N ILE A 293 -1.12 -19.92 -22.42
CA ILE A 293 -1.55 -19.44 -23.74
C ILE A 293 -1.08 -18.01 -24.07
N THR A 294 -0.63 -17.23 -23.07
CA THR A 294 0.02 -15.92 -23.27
C THR A 294 1.40 -15.84 -22.63
N PHE A 295 2.25 -14.94 -23.13
CA PHE A 295 3.68 -14.82 -22.73
C PHE A 295 4.09 -13.35 -22.51
N PHE A 296 3.21 -12.57 -21.91
CA PHE A 296 3.34 -11.12 -21.75
C PHE A 296 4.36 -10.71 -20.67
N GLN A 297 4.86 -9.48 -20.78
CA GLN A 297 5.66 -8.79 -19.75
C GLN A 297 4.81 -7.70 -19.03
N HIS A 298 3.50 -7.94 -18.96
CA HIS A 298 2.47 -7.14 -18.32
C HIS A 298 1.36 -8.12 -17.84
N ASP A 299 0.45 -7.70 -16.97
CA ASP A 299 -0.61 -8.58 -16.46
C ASP A 299 -1.78 -8.73 -17.45
N ALA A 300 -2.21 -9.96 -17.69
CA ALA A 300 -3.47 -10.35 -18.32
C ALA A 300 -4.38 -11.06 -17.31
N PHE A 301 -5.59 -10.53 -17.13
CA PHE A 301 -6.47 -10.88 -16.01
C PHE A 301 -7.96 -10.78 -16.34
N HIS A 302 -8.80 -11.38 -15.49
CA HIS A 302 -10.26 -11.48 -15.65
C HIS A 302 -10.68 -12.06 -17.03
N PRO A 303 -10.19 -13.26 -17.42
CA PRO A 303 -10.56 -13.86 -18.69
C PRO A 303 -12.01 -14.37 -18.70
N ARG A 304 -12.66 -14.33 -19.87
CA ARG A 304 -14.00 -14.89 -20.15
C ARG A 304 -14.07 -15.51 -21.55
N TRP A 305 -14.57 -16.74 -21.68
CA TRP A 305 -14.90 -17.32 -22.99
C TRP A 305 -16.06 -16.58 -23.66
N SER A 306 -16.01 -16.43 -24.98
CA SER A 306 -17.17 -16.06 -25.78
C SER A 306 -18.22 -17.18 -25.78
N PRO A 307 -19.51 -16.90 -26.05
CA PRO A 307 -20.56 -17.92 -26.09
C PRO A 307 -20.37 -19.04 -27.13
N ASP A 308 -19.38 -18.90 -28.02
CA ASP A 308 -18.98 -19.87 -29.05
C ASP A 308 -17.59 -20.51 -28.82
N ASP A 309 -16.93 -20.22 -27.69
CA ASP A 309 -15.56 -20.64 -27.33
C ASP A 309 -14.43 -20.21 -28.30
N GLU A 310 -14.69 -19.42 -29.35
CA GLU A 310 -13.67 -18.99 -30.33
C GLU A 310 -12.81 -17.79 -29.88
N TRP A 311 -13.25 -17.06 -28.85
CA TRP A 311 -12.52 -15.92 -28.27
C TRP A 311 -12.48 -15.97 -26.75
N ILE A 312 -11.38 -15.46 -26.18
CA ILE A 312 -11.29 -15.10 -24.75
C ILE A 312 -11.21 -13.58 -24.67
N ALA A 313 -12.21 -12.95 -24.04
CA ALA A 313 -12.11 -11.55 -23.61
C ALA A 313 -11.34 -11.49 -22.29
N PHE A 314 -10.46 -10.50 -22.11
CA PHE A 314 -9.71 -10.28 -20.89
C PHE A 314 -9.32 -8.81 -20.73
N ILE A 315 -8.79 -8.43 -19.58
CA ILE A 315 -8.15 -7.12 -19.39
C ILE A 315 -6.63 -7.29 -19.42
N THR A 316 -5.96 -6.47 -20.23
CA THR A 316 -4.50 -6.28 -20.21
C THR A 316 -4.18 -4.91 -19.62
N ASN A 317 -3.06 -4.76 -18.92
CA ASN A 317 -2.51 -3.46 -18.51
C ASN A 317 -1.26 -3.04 -19.33
N GLU A 318 -1.04 -3.59 -20.53
CA GLU A 318 0.14 -3.31 -21.39
C GLU A 318 0.49 -1.82 -21.56
N GLY A 319 -0.52 -0.99 -21.84
CA GLY A 319 -0.36 0.47 -21.99
C GLY A 319 -0.28 1.23 -20.66
N GLY A 320 0.11 0.56 -19.58
CA GLY A 320 0.08 1.02 -18.19
C GLY A 320 -1.32 1.11 -17.59
N LEU A 321 -2.30 1.57 -18.37
CA LEU A 321 -3.72 1.53 -18.04
C LEU A 321 -4.39 0.23 -18.53
N PRO A 322 -5.41 -0.25 -17.81
CA PRO A 322 -6.17 -1.45 -18.17
C PRO A 322 -7.05 -1.20 -19.40
N GLN A 323 -7.02 -2.15 -20.33
CA GLN A 323 -7.77 -2.14 -21.59
C GLN A 323 -8.44 -3.49 -21.83
N LEU A 324 -9.63 -3.47 -22.44
CA LEU A 324 -10.30 -4.67 -22.92
C LEU A 324 -9.54 -5.24 -24.13
N ALA A 325 -9.22 -6.53 -24.10
CA ALA A 325 -8.57 -7.24 -25.21
C ALA A 325 -9.26 -8.58 -25.48
N LEU A 326 -9.14 -9.06 -26.72
CA LEU A 326 -9.60 -10.38 -27.16
C LEU A 326 -8.41 -11.22 -27.64
N LEU A 327 -8.43 -12.51 -27.30
CA LEU A 327 -7.50 -13.54 -27.79
C LEU A 327 -8.28 -14.62 -28.53
N GLU A 328 -7.95 -14.86 -29.79
CA GLU A 328 -8.51 -15.94 -30.62
C GLU A 328 -8.01 -17.31 -30.13
N THR A 329 -8.94 -18.21 -29.78
CA THR A 329 -8.61 -19.45 -29.08
C THR A 329 -7.99 -20.51 -29.99
N HIS A 330 -8.24 -20.41 -31.30
CA HIS A 330 -7.72 -21.30 -32.34
C HIS A 330 -6.86 -20.58 -33.40
N GLY A 331 -5.94 -19.73 -32.96
CA GLY A 331 -4.97 -19.08 -33.85
C GLY A 331 -4.04 -18.10 -33.13
N GLY A 332 -4.47 -17.58 -31.98
CA GLY A 332 -3.67 -16.68 -31.15
C GLY A 332 -3.66 -15.23 -31.64
N ALA A 333 -4.56 -14.85 -32.56
CA ALA A 333 -4.75 -13.44 -32.89
C ALA A 333 -5.16 -12.64 -31.65
N LEU A 334 -4.35 -11.63 -31.31
CA LEU A 334 -4.56 -10.72 -30.18
C LEU A 334 -5.07 -9.37 -30.69
N ARG A 335 -6.12 -8.84 -30.06
CA ARG A 335 -6.72 -7.55 -30.44
C ARG A 335 -7.26 -6.77 -29.23
N THR A 336 -6.62 -5.66 -28.90
CA THR A 336 -7.15 -4.65 -27.98
C THR A 336 -8.39 -3.97 -28.58
N VAL A 337 -9.42 -3.72 -27.76
CA VAL A 337 -10.69 -3.10 -28.16
C VAL A 337 -10.68 -1.63 -27.73
N THR A 338 -10.28 -0.75 -28.65
CA THR A 338 -10.31 0.70 -28.44
C THR A 338 -11.73 1.18 -28.16
N ILE A 339 -11.91 2.02 -27.14
CA ILE A 339 -13.18 2.73 -26.89
C ILE A 339 -13.21 4.00 -27.76
N GLU A 340 -13.64 3.85 -29.01
CA GLU A 340 -13.71 4.93 -30.01
C GLU A 340 -14.67 6.07 -29.61
N ARG A 341 -15.69 5.78 -28.78
CA ARG A 341 -16.67 6.77 -28.31
C ARG A 341 -17.51 6.27 -27.14
N ARG A 342 -17.64 7.08 -26.10
CA ARG A 342 -18.62 6.93 -25.02
C ARG A 342 -19.97 7.58 -25.36
N ARG A 343 -21.08 6.97 -24.94
CA ARG A 343 -22.43 7.56 -24.88
C ARG A 343 -23.01 7.41 -23.47
N TRP A 344 -23.09 8.52 -22.76
CA TRP A 344 -23.59 8.60 -21.38
C TRP A 344 -25.12 8.66 -21.32
N LYS A 345 -25.72 8.15 -20.24
CA LYS A 345 -27.16 8.27 -19.94
C LYS A 345 -27.55 9.63 -19.35
N ARG A 346 -26.58 10.43 -18.90
CA ARG A 346 -26.76 11.78 -18.31
C ARG A 346 -26.03 12.87 -19.11
N PRO A 347 -26.42 14.15 -18.99
CA PRO A 347 -25.70 15.25 -19.61
C PRO A 347 -24.29 15.40 -19.03
N MET A 348 -23.27 15.32 -19.88
CA MET A 348 -21.87 15.52 -19.52
C MET A 348 -21.34 16.80 -20.17
N GLY A 349 -20.26 17.36 -19.61
CA GLY A 349 -19.39 18.31 -20.27
C GLY A 349 -17.92 17.88 -20.14
N VAL A 350 -17.01 18.77 -20.55
CA VAL A 350 -15.57 18.53 -20.51
C VAL A 350 -14.89 19.61 -19.68
N LEU A 351 -14.02 19.21 -18.76
CA LEU A 351 -13.13 20.10 -18.04
C LEU A 351 -11.69 19.97 -18.58
N SER A 352 -11.10 21.09 -18.99
CA SER A 352 -9.74 21.24 -19.49
C SER A 352 -8.95 22.09 -18.50
N VAL A 353 -7.96 21.52 -17.83
CA VAL A 353 -7.18 22.21 -16.78
C VAL A 353 -5.71 22.31 -17.17
N ALA A 354 -5.11 23.47 -16.95
CA ALA A 354 -3.66 23.67 -17.01
C ALA A 354 -3.12 24.16 -15.66
N THR A 355 -2.04 23.56 -15.17
CA THR A 355 -1.37 23.94 -13.92
C THR A 355 -0.01 24.57 -14.22
N ARG A 356 0.33 25.64 -13.50
CA ARG A 356 1.55 26.41 -13.73
C ARG A 356 2.24 26.74 -12.42
N ASP A 357 3.54 26.93 -12.47
CA ASP A 357 4.27 27.60 -11.40
C ASP A 357 4.00 29.11 -11.45
N ALA A 358 3.49 29.69 -10.37
CA ALA A 358 3.01 31.08 -10.33
C ALA A 358 4.13 32.14 -10.45
N ALA A 359 5.39 31.78 -10.22
CA ALA A 359 6.53 32.70 -10.28
C ALA A 359 7.14 32.78 -11.70
N THR A 360 7.14 31.65 -12.42
CA THR A 360 7.73 31.51 -13.75
C THR A 360 6.71 31.52 -14.88
N GLY A 361 5.44 31.18 -14.59
CA GLY A 361 4.39 30.96 -15.58
C GLY A 361 4.55 29.66 -16.41
N ALA A 362 5.55 28.84 -16.10
CA ALA A 362 5.80 27.57 -16.77
C ALA A 362 4.75 26.52 -16.37
N ALA A 363 4.36 25.65 -17.31
CA ALA A 363 3.49 24.52 -16.99
C ALA A 363 4.22 23.54 -16.05
N THR A 364 3.53 23.02 -15.03
CA THR A 364 4.14 22.15 -14.03
C THR A 364 3.19 21.04 -13.61
N GLY A 365 3.71 19.81 -13.42
CA GLY A 365 2.90 18.67 -13.00
C GLY A 365 2.39 18.80 -11.57
N ALA A 366 1.26 18.17 -11.28
CA ALA A 366 0.59 18.20 -9.98
C ALA A 366 -0.20 16.91 -9.72
N ARG A 367 -0.54 16.67 -8.45
CA ARG A 367 -1.62 15.76 -8.03
C ARG A 367 -2.95 16.51 -7.99
N ILE A 368 -4.00 15.83 -8.43
CA ILE A 368 -5.37 16.33 -8.46
C ILE A 368 -6.26 15.43 -7.61
N HIS A 369 -7.00 16.03 -6.67
CA HIS A 369 -8.25 15.48 -6.14
C HIS A 369 -9.39 16.15 -6.90
N LEU A 370 -10.43 15.40 -7.28
CA LEU A 370 -11.57 15.92 -8.07
C LEU A 370 -12.88 15.28 -7.62
N THR A 371 -13.90 16.11 -7.38
CA THR A 371 -15.28 15.69 -7.11
C THR A 371 -16.23 16.38 -8.08
N ALA A 372 -17.04 15.64 -8.82
CA ALA A 372 -18.00 16.19 -9.78
C ALA A 372 -19.41 16.38 -9.18
N SER A 373 -20.35 16.89 -9.99
CA SER A 373 -21.70 17.29 -9.53
C SER A 373 -22.61 16.14 -9.07
N ASP A 374 -22.22 14.88 -9.31
CA ASP A 374 -22.87 13.67 -8.79
C ASP A 374 -22.15 13.08 -7.56
N GLY A 375 -21.18 13.81 -6.99
CA GLY A 375 -20.40 13.39 -5.82
C GLY A 375 -19.28 12.40 -6.12
N LYS A 376 -19.10 11.96 -7.37
CA LYS A 376 -18.06 10.99 -7.75
C LYS A 376 -16.74 11.65 -8.15
N PHE A 377 -15.67 10.87 -8.01
CA PHE A 377 -14.38 11.17 -8.60
C PHE A 377 -14.32 10.75 -10.08
N TYR A 378 -13.72 11.61 -10.90
CA TYR A 378 -13.43 11.33 -12.32
C TYR A 378 -11.96 11.64 -12.61
N ALA A 379 -11.29 10.73 -13.31
CA ALA A 379 -9.94 10.92 -13.84
C ALA A 379 -9.95 10.89 -15.37
N PRO A 380 -8.96 11.54 -16.03
CA PRO A 380 -8.69 11.35 -17.45
C PRO A 380 -8.55 9.86 -17.85
N ALA A 381 -8.86 9.55 -19.10
CA ALA A 381 -8.79 8.18 -19.65
C ALA A 381 -7.35 7.70 -19.94
N ASP A 382 -6.38 8.60 -19.79
CA ASP A 382 -4.93 8.43 -19.94
C ASP A 382 -4.17 8.62 -18.61
N ALA A 383 -4.86 8.92 -17.50
CA ALA A 383 -4.27 9.11 -16.18
C ALA A 383 -4.56 7.95 -15.21
N TYR A 384 -3.62 7.69 -14.30
CA TYR A 384 -3.76 6.69 -13.24
C TYR A 384 -4.75 7.16 -12.17
N ALA A 385 -6.01 6.73 -12.28
CA ALA A 385 -6.96 6.79 -11.17
C ALA A 385 -6.45 5.92 -10.00
N ARG A 386 -6.13 6.55 -8.87
CA ARG A 386 -5.65 5.88 -7.65
C ARG A 386 -6.36 6.43 -6.41
N VAL A 387 -6.16 5.72 -5.31
CA VAL A 387 -6.67 6.05 -3.99
C VAL A 387 -5.53 5.95 -2.99
N GLY A 388 -5.33 6.99 -2.19
CA GLY A 388 -4.29 7.03 -1.15
C GLY A 388 -4.50 5.98 -0.05
N GLY A 389 -3.48 5.77 0.78
CA GLY A 389 -3.58 4.94 1.98
C GLY A 389 -4.66 5.41 2.96
N GLN A 390 -4.89 6.73 3.04
CA GLN A 390 -5.94 7.35 3.84
C GLN A 390 -7.33 7.38 3.16
N GLY A 391 -7.42 6.96 1.89
CA GLY A 391 -8.68 6.85 1.14
C GLY A 391 -9.00 8.00 0.17
N ASP A 392 -8.14 9.00 0.03
CA ASP A 392 -8.39 10.14 -0.86
C ASP A 392 -8.24 9.73 -2.34
N HIS A 393 -9.17 10.12 -3.22
CA HIS A 393 -9.14 9.78 -4.65
C HIS A 393 -8.30 10.79 -5.45
N VAL A 394 -7.33 10.28 -6.21
CA VAL A 394 -6.25 11.06 -6.81
C VAL A 394 -5.89 10.63 -8.23
N PHE A 395 -5.36 11.57 -9.01
CA PHE A 395 -4.52 11.26 -10.18
C PHE A 395 -3.38 12.29 -10.32
N HIS A 396 -2.32 11.91 -11.04
CA HIS A 396 -1.19 12.79 -11.37
C HIS A 396 -1.23 13.22 -12.84
N HIS A 397 -0.68 14.39 -13.16
CA HIS A 397 -0.56 14.86 -14.55
C HIS A 397 0.65 15.79 -14.76
N THR A 398 0.99 16.06 -16.03
CA THR A 398 2.23 16.72 -16.47
C THR A 398 2.11 18.23 -16.75
N GLY A 399 1.06 18.91 -16.25
CA GLY A 399 0.84 20.35 -16.46
C GLY A 399 -0.41 20.71 -17.26
N ARG A 400 -1.03 19.74 -17.93
CA ARG A 400 -2.40 19.83 -18.49
C ARG A 400 -3.12 18.50 -18.34
N PHE A 401 -4.45 18.50 -18.24
CA PHE A 401 -5.30 17.33 -18.43
C PHE A 401 -6.68 17.73 -18.97
N THR A 402 -7.43 16.75 -19.46
CA THR A 402 -8.82 16.88 -19.90
C THR A 402 -9.64 15.72 -19.36
N VAL A 403 -10.84 15.98 -18.82
CA VAL A 403 -11.72 14.95 -18.24
C VAL A 403 -13.18 15.20 -18.63
N GLU A 404 -13.93 14.14 -18.94
CA GLU A 404 -15.39 14.17 -19.07
C GLU A 404 -16.02 14.09 -17.68
N VAL A 405 -16.89 15.03 -17.33
CA VAL A 405 -17.61 15.08 -16.05
C VAL A 405 -19.10 15.35 -16.27
N PRO A 406 -19.99 14.92 -15.35
CA PRO A 406 -21.39 15.32 -15.36
C PRO A 406 -21.54 16.84 -15.36
N ALA A 407 -22.58 17.35 -16.01
CA ALA A 407 -22.84 18.78 -16.03
C ALA A 407 -23.18 19.31 -14.62
N GLY A 408 -22.67 20.49 -14.28
CA GLY A 408 -22.81 21.11 -12.96
C GLY A 408 -21.47 21.51 -12.33
N LEU A 409 -21.49 21.78 -11.03
CA LEU A 409 -20.31 22.13 -10.24
C LEU A 409 -19.32 20.95 -10.15
N THR A 410 -18.05 21.21 -10.42
CA THR A 410 -16.92 20.31 -10.17
C THR A 410 -15.93 21.01 -9.24
N GLU A 411 -15.43 20.32 -8.22
CA GLU A 411 -14.49 20.82 -7.22
C GLU A 411 -13.14 20.11 -7.37
N LEU A 412 -12.05 20.86 -7.24
CA LEU A 412 -10.68 20.37 -7.40
C LEU A 412 -9.79 20.87 -6.26
N THR A 413 -8.92 19.99 -5.76
CA THR A 413 -7.75 20.38 -4.94
C THR A 413 -6.49 20.02 -5.72
N VAL A 414 -5.69 21.04 -6.06
CA VAL A 414 -4.43 20.87 -6.79
C VAL A 414 -3.26 20.93 -5.82
N VAL A 415 -2.41 19.91 -5.83
CA VAL A 415 -1.32 19.72 -4.86
C VAL A 415 0.00 19.46 -5.60
N LYS A 416 1.08 20.11 -5.16
CA LYS A 416 2.43 19.88 -5.68
C LYS A 416 3.42 19.74 -4.52
N GLY A 417 3.45 18.55 -3.94
CA GLY A 417 4.33 18.23 -2.81
C GLY A 417 4.08 19.02 -1.55
N PHE A 418 5.14 19.23 -0.77
CA PHE A 418 5.12 19.96 0.50
C PHE A 418 5.63 21.41 0.37
N GLU A 419 6.17 21.77 -0.80
CA GLU A 419 6.83 23.05 -1.06
C GLU A 419 5.99 24.06 -1.83
N TYR A 420 4.78 23.68 -2.28
CA TYR A 420 3.76 24.59 -2.83
C TYR A 420 2.53 24.63 -1.94
N TRP A 421 1.88 25.79 -1.87
CA TRP A 421 0.53 25.87 -1.32
C TRP A 421 -0.45 25.09 -2.20
N PRO A 422 -1.28 24.19 -1.63
CA PRO A 422 -2.42 23.64 -2.32
C PRO A 422 -3.39 24.76 -2.72
N GLU A 423 -3.99 24.65 -3.90
CA GLU A 423 -5.01 25.58 -4.39
C GLU A 423 -6.33 24.82 -4.60
N GLU A 424 -7.41 25.31 -3.98
CA GLU A 424 -8.76 24.76 -4.03
C GLU A 424 -9.61 25.58 -5.01
N VAL A 425 -10.27 24.93 -5.97
CA VAL A 425 -11.01 25.61 -7.05
C VAL A 425 -12.30 24.87 -7.39
N SER A 426 -13.41 25.60 -7.52
CA SER A 426 -14.68 25.08 -8.04
C SER A 426 -14.98 25.67 -9.43
N VAL A 427 -15.51 24.86 -10.35
CA VAL A 427 -15.80 25.22 -11.74
C VAL A 427 -17.15 24.65 -12.20
N GLU A 428 -17.97 25.47 -12.85
CA GLU A 428 -19.28 25.06 -13.38
C GLU A 428 -19.12 24.54 -14.82
N VAL A 429 -19.44 23.26 -15.05
CA VAL A 429 -19.26 22.58 -16.34
C VAL A 429 -20.61 22.43 -17.05
N GLY A 430 -20.79 23.14 -18.16
CA GLY A 430 -22.04 23.12 -18.93
C GLY A 430 -22.24 21.83 -19.76
N PRO A 431 -23.49 21.39 -20.00
CA PRO A 431 -23.76 20.19 -20.80
C PRO A 431 -23.33 20.39 -22.26
N GLY A 432 -22.47 19.49 -22.76
CA GLY A 432 -21.85 19.59 -24.09
C GLY A 432 -20.83 20.72 -24.25
N ALA A 433 -20.49 21.44 -23.17
CA ALA A 433 -19.51 22.53 -23.19
C ALA A 433 -18.11 22.04 -22.78
N VAL A 434 -17.10 22.84 -23.12
CA VAL A 434 -15.75 22.72 -22.56
C VAL A 434 -15.55 23.89 -21.58
N ALA A 435 -15.30 23.58 -20.31
CA ALA A 435 -14.81 24.53 -19.33
C ALA A 435 -13.28 24.53 -19.35
N GLU A 436 -12.66 25.70 -19.42
CA GLU A 436 -11.20 25.86 -19.32
C GLU A 436 -10.82 26.50 -17.99
N LEU A 437 -9.83 25.90 -17.31
CA LEU A 437 -9.26 26.38 -16.06
C LEU A 437 -7.73 26.50 -16.17
N THR A 438 -7.17 27.53 -15.56
CA THR A 438 -5.73 27.60 -15.24
C THR A 438 -5.58 27.78 -13.74
N VAL A 439 -4.69 27.01 -13.12
CA VAL A 439 -4.33 27.10 -11.70
C VAL A 439 -2.85 27.44 -11.57
N ASP A 440 -2.54 28.58 -10.96
CA ASP A 440 -1.17 29.06 -10.75
C ASP A 440 -0.72 28.71 -9.32
N LEU A 441 0.12 27.69 -9.20
CA LEU A 441 0.60 27.12 -7.93
C LEU A 441 1.73 27.97 -7.35
N ARG A 442 1.59 28.35 -6.07
CA ARG A 442 2.53 29.27 -5.39
C ARG A 442 3.50 28.51 -4.49
N ARG A 443 4.79 28.52 -4.83
CA ARG A 443 5.85 27.93 -4.01
C ARG A 443 5.91 28.63 -2.64
N MET A 444 5.84 27.85 -1.57
CA MET A 444 5.98 28.26 -0.16
C MET A 444 7.45 28.45 0.21
N THR A 445 8.30 27.47 -0.15
CA THR A 445 9.74 27.51 0.10
C THR A 445 10.47 26.72 -0.99
N ASP A 446 11.78 26.92 -1.10
CA ASP A 446 12.66 26.18 -2.02
C ASP A 446 13.73 25.51 -1.16
N MET A 447 13.63 24.20 -0.96
CA MET A 447 14.57 23.42 -0.15
C MET A 447 15.84 23.06 -0.94
N ALA A 448 15.73 22.85 -2.25
CA ALA A 448 16.87 22.60 -3.14
C ALA A 448 17.85 23.79 -3.16
N ALA A 449 17.33 25.03 -3.20
CA ALA A 449 18.13 26.25 -3.07
C ALA A 449 18.80 26.43 -1.69
N LYS A 450 18.31 25.72 -0.66
CA LYS A 450 18.96 25.61 0.67
C LYS A 450 19.94 24.41 0.75
N GLY A 451 20.11 23.64 -0.32
CA GLY A 451 20.98 22.45 -0.37
C GLY A 451 20.35 21.16 0.18
N TRP A 452 19.03 21.14 0.40
CA TRP A 452 18.26 19.97 0.85
C TRP A 452 17.48 19.35 -0.32
N TYR A 453 17.63 18.03 -0.52
CA TYR A 453 16.96 17.29 -1.59
C TYR A 453 16.12 16.15 -1.01
N SER A 454 14.87 16.07 -1.43
CA SER A 454 13.86 15.15 -0.91
C SER A 454 13.84 13.82 -1.66
N GLY A 455 13.51 12.75 -0.94
CA GLY A 455 13.21 11.47 -1.57
C GLY A 455 12.51 10.48 -0.64
N SER A 456 11.57 9.72 -1.20
CA SER A 456 11.05 8.51 -0.56
C SER A 456 12.13 7.43 -0.55
N THR A 457 12.32 6.76 0.58
CA THR A 457 13.17 5.57 0.70
C THR A 457 12.43 4.26 0.38
N HIS A 458 11.14 4.31 0.05
CA HIS A 458 10.30 3.12 -0.10
C HIS A 458 9.21 3.24 -1.17
N VAL A 459 9.55 2.82 -2.38
CA VAL A 459 8.60 2.71 -3.49
C VAL A 459 8.69 1.33 -4.13
N HIS A 460 7.53 0.84 -4.61
CA HIS A 460 7.45 -0.32 -5.49
C HIS A 460 6.70 0.03 -6.78
N MET A 461 7.26 -0.38 -7.91
CA MET A 461 6.72 -0.10 -9.23
C MET A 461 5.61 -1.09 -9.60
N ASN A 462 5.92 -2.39 -9.74
CA ASN A 462 4.97 -3.43 -10.16
C ASN A 462 4.83 -4.57 -9.14
N TYR A 463 3.73 -4.56 -8.39
CA TYR A 463 3.46 -5.54 -7.33
C TYR A 463 2.34 -6.54 -7.71
N GLY A 464 2.23 -6.86 -9.00
CA GLY A 464 1.13 -7.63 -9.59
C GLY A 464 -0.23 -6.94 -9.45
N GLY A 465 -0.23 -5.62 -9.57
CA GLY A 465 -1.36 -4.74 -9.35
C GLY A 465 -2.28 -4.52 -10.56
N ASN A 466 -3.17 -3.55 -10.40
CA ASN A 466 -4.26 -3.27 -11.33
C ASN A 466 -3.79 -2.41 -12.53
N LEU A 467 -2.70 -1.66 -12.36
CA LEU A 467 -2.02 -0.86 -13.39
C LEU A 467 -0.67 -1.53 -13.75
N HIS A 468 0.11 -1.01 -14.70
CA HIS A 468 1.48 -1.46 -14.99
C HIS A 468 2.43 -0.28 -15.13
N ASN A 469 3.24 -0.03 -14.11
CA ASN A 469 4.02 1.20 -14.01
C ASN A 469 5.43 1.04 -14.63
N THR A 470 5.99 2.16 -15.11
CA THR A 470 7.36 2.24 -15.64
C THR A 470 8.16 3.29 -14.86
N LEU A 471 9.49 3.24 -14.94
CA LEU A 471 10.36 4.17 -14.20
C LEU A 471 10.17 5.62 -14.65
N GLU A 472 9.86 5.84 -15.93
CA GLU A 472 9.57 7.15 -16.50
C GLU A 472 8.24 7.71 -15.96
N ASN A 473 7.22 6.87 -15.84
CA ASN A 473 5.94 7.27 -15.23
C ASN A 473 6.05 7.43 -13.70
N LEU A 474 6.96 6.69 -13.05
CA LEU A 474 7.29 6.88 -11.64
C LEU A 474 8.02 8.21 -11.39
N VAL A 475 8.99 8.57 -12.24
CA VAL A 475 9.64 9.89 -12.25
C VAL A 475 8.62 11.00 -12.54
N MET A 476 7.65 10.77 -13.43
CA MET A 476 6.54 11.71 -13.68
C MET A 476 5.69 11.97 -12.43
N MET A 477 5.32 10.92 -11.67
CA MET A 477 4.63 11.07 -10.39
C MET A 477 5.49 11.83 -9.37
N SER A 478 6.80 11.57 -9.30
CA SER A 478 7.75 12.32 -8.44
C SER A 478 7.80 13.81 -8.79
N ALA A 479 7.85 14.15 -10.08
CA ALA A 479 7.84 15.53 -10.57
C ALA A 479 6.52 16.25 -10.27
N ALA A 480 5.40 15.54 -10.36
CA ALA A 480 4.08 16.05 -9.97
C ALA A 480 3.95 16.29 -8.45
N GLU A 481 4.68 15.55 -7.63
CA GLU A 481 4.76 15.72 -6.17
C GLU A 481 5.95 16.59 -5.71
N ASP A 482 6.68 17.25 -6.62
CA ASP A 482 7.88 18.06 -6.29
C ASP A 482 8.89 17.28 -5.42
N GLN A 483 9.24 16.06 -5.84
CA GLN A 483 10.18 15.17 -5.16
C GLN A 483 11.42 14.91 -6.04
N ASP A 484 12.61 15.08 -5.48
CA ASP A 484 13.89 15.08 -6.20
C ASP A 484 14.45 13.69 -6.47
N VAL A 485 14.22 12.73 -5.57
CA VAL A 485 14.77 11.35 -5.65
C VAL A 485 13.69 10.31 -5.38
N VAL A 486 13.53 9.33 -6.27
CA VAL A 486 12.76 8.10 -6.01
C VAL A 486 13.70 6.92 -5.82
N ASN A 487 13.58 6.24 -4.67
CA ASN A 487 14.30 4.99 -4.43
C ASN A 487 13.32 3.81 -4.58
N GLU A 488 13.34 3.20 -5.77
CA GLU A 488 12.51 2.06 -6.19
C GLU A 488 13.13 0.75 -5.71
N GLN A 489 12.32 -0.19 -5.21
CA GLN A 489 12.80 -1.43 -4.62
C GLN A 489 12.33 -2.69 -5.35
N VAL A 490 13.29 -3.41 -5.94
CA VAL A 490 13.15 -4.82 -6.32
C VAL A 490 12.79 -5.62 -5.07
N ALA A 491 11.60 -6.22 -5.06
CA ALA A 491 11.03 -6.86 -3.89
C ALA A 491 10.46 -8.25 -4.21
N ASN A 492 10.42 -9.14 -3.22
CA ASN A 492 9.66 -10.38 -3.37
C ASN A 492 8.21 -10.20 -2.93
N LYS A 493 7.27 -10.72 -3.73
CA LYS A 493 5.87 -10.94 -3.35
C LYS A 493 5.61 -12.43 -3.38
N ASP A 494 5.40 -13.00 -2.19
CA ASP A 494 5.43 -14.45 -1.99
C ASP A 494 6.78 -15.00 -2.52
N ASN A 495 6.74 -15.98 -3.42
CA ASN A 495 7.91 -16.57 -4.09
C ASN A 495 8.40 -15.83 -5.36
N ARG A 496 7.70 -14.78 -5.84
CA ARG A 496 8.08 -14.04 -7.07
C ARG A 496 8.99 -12.87 -6.73
N ILE A 497 10.02 -12.65 -7.53
CA ILE A 497 10.87 -11.45 -7.46
C ILE A 497 10.43 -10.47 -8.54
N LEU A 498 10.05 -9.25 -8.16
CA LEU A 498 9.41 -8.26 -9.02
C LEU A 498 10.42 -7.18 -9.43
N ASP A 499 10.31 -6.67 -10.66
CA ASP A 499 11.10 -5.56 -11.20
C ASP A 499 12.64 -5.76 -11.22
N TYR A 500 13.15 -6.97 -10.96
CA TYR A 500 14.60 -7.25 -10.89
C TYR A 500 15.39 -6.87 -12.16
N GLN A 501 14.73 -6.83 -13.32
CA GLN A 501 15.27 -6.45 -14.62
C GLN A 501 15.70 -4.97 -14.70
N PHE A 502 15.21 -4.13 -13.77
CA PHE A 502 15.52 -2.71 -13.71
C PHE A 502 16.74 -2.39 -12.82
N PHE A 503 17.30 -3.37 -12.12
CA PHE A 503 18.55 -3.17 -11.37
C PHE A 503 19.73 -3.00 -12.33
N VAL A 504 20.40 -1.84 -12.25
CA VAL A 504 21.58 -1.52 -13.05
C VAL A 504 22.83 -1.49 -12.15
N PRO A 505 23.82 -2.36 -12.39
CA PRO A 505 25.10 -2.32 -11.66
C PRO A 505 25.81 -0.98 -11.78
N GLY A 506 26.46 -0.57 -10.69
CA GLY A 506 27.16 0.72 -10.54
C GLY A 506 26.74 1.50 -9.30
N GLY A 507 25.53 1.29 -8.78
CA GLY A 507 25.04 1.89 -7.54
C GLY A 507 24.63 3.38 -7.62
N GLY A 508 24.66 3.97 -8.81
CA GLY A 508 24.20 5.35 -9.05
C GLY A 508 22.75 5.43 -9.57
N PRO A 509 22.33 6.60 -10.08
CA PRO A 509 21.03 6.78 -10.73
C PRO A 509 20.81 5.85 -11.93
N HIS A 510 19.58 5.34 -12.07
CA HIS A 510 19.14 4.59 -13.23
C HIS A 510 19.01 5.52 -14.46
N PRO A 511 19.29 5.06 -15.70
CA PRO A 511 19.19 5.87 -16.93
C PRO A 511 17.82 6.51 -17.26
N ALA A 512 16.77 6.23 -16.47
CA ALA A 512 15.46 6.88 -16.56
C ALA A 512 15.38 8.21 -15.76
N SER A 513 16.45 8.58 -15.05
CA SER A 513 16.57 9.85 -14.31
C SER A 513 16.66 11.06 -15.25
N THR A 514 16.13 12.21 -14.82
CA THR A 514 16.39 13.52 -15.44
C THR A 514 17.41 14.31 -14.60
N PRO A 515 17.94 15.46 -15.08
CA PRO A 515 18.78 16.33 -14.27
C PRO A 515 18.09 16.92 -13.02
N GLU A 516 16.75 16.92 -12.99
CA GLU A 516 15.91 17.49 -11.93
C GLU A 516 15.28 16.41 -11.03
N HIS A 517 15.15 15.16 -11.51
CA HIS A 517 14.53 14.06 -10.78
C HIS A 517 15.32 12.75 -10.98
N LEU A 518 15.93 12.25 -9.91
CA LEU A 518 16.68 10.99 -9.90
C LEU A 518 15.76 9.81 -9.57
N VAL A 519 16.03 8.66 -10.19
CA VAL A 519 15.48 7.37 -9.77
C VAL A 519 16.59 6.35 -9.59
N VAL A 520 16.61 5.66 -8.45
CA VAL A 520 17.56 4.57 -8.13
C VAL A 520 16.78 3.30 -7.91
N VAL A 521 17.26 2.19 -8.50
CA VAL A 521 16.67 0.86 -8.28
C VAL A 521 17.57 0.07 -7.32
N GLY A 522 17.04 -0.20 -6.13
CA GLY A 522 17.67 -1.03 -5.09
C GLY A 522 16.86 -2.28 -4.79
N GLN A 523 16.96 -2.77 -3.56
CA GLN A 523 16.31 -4.01 -3.12
C GLN A 523 15.66 -3.87 -1.75
N GLU A 524 14.43 -4.36 -1.62
CA GLU A 524 13.84 -4.69 -0.31
C GLU A 524 14.16 -6.17 0.00
N TYR A 525 14.72 -6.45 1.17
CA TYR A 525 14.91 -7.82 1.70
C TYR A 525 13.90 -8.07 2.81
N ARG A 526 13.07 -9.12 2.69
CA ARG A 526 11.75 -9.18 3.33
C ARG A 526 11.48 -10.38 4.25
N PRO A 527 12.32 -10.64 5.29
CA PRO A 527 12.06 -11.75 6.20
C PRO A 527 10.92 -11.39 7.19
N PRO A 528 9.90 -12.26 7.37
CA PRO A 528 8.74 -11.96 8.21
C PRO A 528 9.10 -11.96 9.71
N PHE A 529 10.24 -12.56 10.07
CA PHE A 529 10.77 -12.58 11.43
C PHE A 529 11.44 -11.25 11.80
N TYR A 530 12.62 -10.95 11.27
CA TYR A 530 13.46 -9.81 11.70
C TYR A 530 12.88 -8.43 11.35
N GLY A 531 12.00 -8.35 10.35
CA GLY A 531 11.60 -7.10 9.73
C GLY A 531 12.29 -6.89 8.39
N HIS A 532 11.62 -6.15 7.52
CA HIS A 532 12.12 -5.87 6.18
C HIS A 532 13.17 -4.75 6.20
N VAL A 533 14.02 -4.70 5.18
CA VAL A 533 15.11 -3.72 5.07
C VAL A 533 15.34 -3.26 3.64
N PHE A 534 15.75 -2.00 3.44
CA PHE A 534 16.20 -1.50 2.13
C PHE A 534 17.70 -1.67 1.92
N MET A 535 18.10 -1.75 0.64
CA MET A 535 19.49 -1.77 0.19
C MET A 535 19.63 -0.95 -1.11
N PHE A 536 20.21 0.25 -1.02
CA PHE A 536 20.46 1.12 -2.18
C PHE A 536 21.96 1.38 -2.37
N GLY A 537 22.41 1.66 -3.60
CA GLY A 537 23.83 1.88 -3.89
C GLY A 537 24.67 0.61 -4.04
N MET A 538 24.04 -0.56 -4.19
CA MET A 538 24.73 -1.82 -4.52
C MET A 538 25.36 -1.73 -5.92
N ARG A 539 26.64 -2.06 -6.03
CA ARG A 539 27.44 -1.81 -7.24
C ARG A 539 27.52 -2.96 -8.24
N ASP A 540 27.21 -4.20 -7.83
CA ASP A 540 27.48 -5.41 -8.63
C ASP A 540 26.22 -6.27 -8.85
N HIS A 541 25.52 -6.66 -7.77
CA HIS A 541 24.37 -7.57 -7.85
C HIS A 541 23.37 -7.42 -6.70
N LEU A 542 22.09 -7.72 -6.97
CA LEU A 542 21.05 -7.94 -5.96
C LEU A 542 21.40 -9.14 -5.07
N ILE A 543 21.19 -9.04 -3.75
CA ILE A 543 21.55 -10.10 -2.79
C ILE A 543 20.47 -11.19 -2.79
N SER A 544 20.83 -12.40 -3.19
CA SER A 544 19.97 -13.58 -3.15
C SER A 544 20.30 -14.48 -1.94
N PRO A 545 19.29 -15.09 -1.26
CA PRO A 545 17.86 -14.99 -1.52
C PRO A 545 17.26 -13.65 -1.07
N PHE A 546 16.13 -13.25 -1.65
CA PHE A 546 15.43 -11.99 -1.38
C PHE A 546 14.60 -12.01 -0.08
N THR A 547 14.44 -13.18 0.53
CA THR A 547 13.85 -13.35 1.86
C THR A 547 14.36 -14.65 2.51
N MET A 548 14.12 -14.79 3.81
CA MET A 548 14.36 -15.97 4.66
C MET A 548 13.29 -16.01 5.76
N GLY A 549 13.08 -17.15 6.41
CA GLY A 549 12.04 -17.32 7.44
C GLY A 549 10.63 -17.54 6.89
N TYR A 550 10.48 -17.95 5.62
CA TYR A 550 9.17 -18.27 5.03
C TYR A 550 8.80 -19.73 5.31
N GLU A 551 7.73 -19.96 6.06
CA GLU A 551 7.27 -21.30 6.46
C GLU A 551 6.81 -22.16 5.27
N GLY A 552 7.15 -23.45 5.28
CA GLY A 552 6.83 -24.41 4.22
C GLY A 552 7.77 -24.32 3.02
N THR A 553 8.94 -23.67 3.13
CA THR A 553 9.85 -23.40 2.01
C THR A 553 11.30 -23.84 2.28
N ALA A 554 12.13 -23.95 1.24
CA ALA A 554 13.56 -24.23 1.37
C ALA A 554 14.36 -23.10 2.08
N ILE A 555 13.73 -21.94 2.30
CA ILE A 555 14.27 -20.75 2.95
C ILE A 555 13.57 -20.45 4.30
N GLU A 556 13.05 -21.48 4.98
CA GLU A 556 12.38 -21.34 6.28
C GLU A 556 13.33 -21.03 7.46
N SER A 557 14.64 -21.23 7.31
CA SER A 557 15.61 -20.89 8.37
C SER A 557 15.66 -19.40 8.64
N LEU A 558 15.92 -18.99 9.88
CA LEU A 558 16.24 -17.61 10.24
C LEU A 558 17.70 -17.23 9.93
N TYR A 559 18.45 -18.09 9.24
CA TYR A 559 19.81 -17.81 8.75
C TYR A 559 19.87 -17.85 7.21
N PRO A 560 20.40 -16.80 6.53
CA PRO A 560 21.03 -15.59 7.07
C PRO A 560 20.06 -14.62 7.77
N SER A 561 20.59 -13.89 8.75
CA SER A 561 19.89 -12.77 9.41
C SER A 561 20.00 -11.46 8.59
N ASN A 562 19.26 -10.42 9.00
CA ASN A 562 19.43 -9.07 8.43
C ASN A 562 20.88 -8.58 8.56
N THR A 563 21.52 -8.84 9.70
CA THR A 563 22.94 -8.54 9.94
C THR A 563 23.87 -9.18 8.91
N ASP A 564 23.64 -10.45 8.55
CA ASP A 564 24.42 -11.14 7.51
C ASP A 564 24.19 -10.54 6.10
N MET A 565 22.98 -10.03 5.84
CA MET A 565 22.61 -9.46 4.53
C MET A 565 23.08 -8.00 4.38
N PHE A 566 22.94 -7.18 5.42
CA PHE A 566 23.56 -5.85 5.50
C PHE A 566 25.07 -5.90 5.30
N ARG A 567 25.76 -6.86 5.94
CA ARG A 567 27.21 -7.08 5.76
C ARG A 567 27.58 -7.40 4.29
N LYS A 568 26.68 -8.04 3.51
CA LYS A 568 26.88 -8.28 2.06
C LYS A 568 26.62 -7.03 1.22
N ALA A 569 25.52 -6.33 1.47
CA ALA A 569 25.16 -5.12 0.73
C ALA A 569 26.20 -3.99 0.95
N LYS A 570 26.61 -3.75 2.20
CA LYS A 570 27.65 -2.77 2.54
C LYS A 570 29.02 -3.13 1.94
N ALA A 571 29.32 -4.41 1.73
CA ALA A 571 30.52 -4.83 1.00
C ALA A 571 30.51 -4.44 -0.49
N GLN A 572 29.33 -4.17 -1.08
CA GLN A 572 29.21 -3.54 -2.40
C GLN A 572 29.18 -2.00 -2.35
N GLY A 573 29.17 -1.39 -1.16
CA GLY A 573 29.04 0.07 -0.97
C GLY A 573 27.63 0.56 -0.67
N ALA A 574 26.67 -0.33 -0.39
CA ALA A 574 25.27 0.05 -0.17
C ALA A 574 25.04 0.87 1.11
N THR A 575 24.02 1.73 1.06
CA THR A 575 23.35 2.33 2.23
C THR A 575 22.13 1.49 2.58
N VAL A 576 21.96 1.15 3.86
CA VAL A 576 20.99 0.13 4.30
C VAL A 576 20.22 0.54 5.57
N ALA A 577 18.92 0.22 5.65
CA ALA A 577 18.06 0.57 6.77
C ALA A 577 16.90 -0.40 6.98
N TYR A 578 16.29 -0.38 8.17
CA TYR A 578 15.00 -1.05 8.42
C TYR A 578 13.83 -0.22 7.84
N VAL A 579 12.92 -0.88 7.12
CA VAL A 579 11.76 -0.26 6.47
C VAL A 579 10.44 -0.57 7.17
N HIS A 580 9.44 0.31 7.03
CA HIS A 580 8.13 0.29 7.74
C HIS A 580 8.21 -0.18 9.20
N ALA A 581 9.28 0.23 9.89
CA ALA A 581 9.78 -0.53 11.03
C ALA A 581 8.83 -0.53 12.22
N PHE A 582 8.19 0.61 12.50
CA PHE A 582 7.28 0.81 13.63
C PHE A 582 6.11 1.72 13.23
N GLY A 583 4.92 1.46 13.78
CA GLY A 583 3.71 2.24 13.50
C GLY A 583 2.77 2.29 14.71
N GLY A 584 1.97 3.35 14.79
CA GLY A 584 1.11 3.63 15.94
C GLY A 584 1.86 4.31 17.09
N GLU A 585 1.27 4.26 18.29
CA GLU A 585 1.61 5.18 19.40
C GLU A 585 2.25 4.52 20.63
N ALA A 586 2.27 3.19 20.69
CA ALA A 586 2.78 2.42 21.83
C ALA A 586 4.25 2.01 21.66
N ASP A 587 4.92 1.70 22.77
CA ASP A 587 6.27 1.12 22.76
C ASP A 587 6.23 -0.28 22.11
N PRO A 588 7.01 -0.54 21.04
CA PRO A 588 7.03 -1.86 20.40
C PRO A 588 7.51 -3.00 21.32
N LEU A 589 8.21 -2.67 22.42
CA LEU A 589 8.70 -3.62 23.42
C LEU A 589 7.55 -4.26 24.23
N ASP A 590 6.44 -3.56 24.42
CA ASP A 590 5.24 -4.07 25.11
C ASP A 590 4.45 -5.11 24.28
N GLY A 591 4.82 -5.29 23.01
CA GLY A 591 4.15 -6.20 22.08
C GLY A 591 5.07 -7.30 21.51
N ASN A 592 5.26 -7.24 20.19
CA ASN A 592 6.00 -8.23 19.41
C ASN A 592 7.19 -7.61 18.64
N LEU A 593 7.80 -6.56 19.21
CA LEU A 593 8.93 -5.82 18.65
C LEU A 593 8.69 -5.14 17.29
N GLY A 594 7.44 -4.97 16.88
CA GLY A 594 7.04 -4.27 15.65
C GLY A 594 7.44 -4.98 14.35
N GLY A 595 7.64 -4.18 13.30
CA GLY A 595 8.20 -4.63 12.02
C GLY A 595 9.69 -4.90 12.17
N GLY A 596 10.47 -3.86 12.47
CA GLY A 596 11.94 -3.86 12.55
C GLY A 596 12.54 -4.51 13.80
N LYS A 597 12.16 -5.74 14.11
CA LYS A 597 12.57 -6.46 15.34
C LYS A 597 14.08 -6.63 15.48
N GLY A 598 14.81 -6.75 14.38
CA GLY A 598 16.27 -6.85 14.39
C GLY A 598 17.01 -5.51 14.62
N PHE A 599 16.32 -4.37 14.59
CA PHE A 599 16.92 -3.03 14.57
C PHE A 599 17.97 -2.79 15.67
N LEU A 600 17.68 -3.10 16.94
CA LEU A 600 18.64 -2.85 18.02
C LEU A 600 19.84 -3.81 18.00
N VAL A 601 19.73 -4.98 17.36
CA VAL A 601 20.90 -5.83 17.08
C VAL A 601 21.80 -5.12 16.06
N ASP A 602 21.24 -4.71 14.92
CA ASP A 602 22.02 -4.08 13.85
C ASP A 602 22.53 -2.67 14.17
N ALA A 603 21.84 -1.93 15.04
CA ALA A 603 22.29 -0.63 15.54
C ALA A 603 23.52 -0.80 16.46
N ALA A 604 23.51 -1.78 17.37
CA ALA A 604 24.65 -2.07 18.24
C ALA A 604 25.85 -2.62 17.46
N LEU A 605 25.62 -3.44 16.43
CA LEU A 605 26.65 -4.02 15.57
C LEU A 605 27.16 -3.08 14.46
N GLY A 606 26.61 -1.86 14.34
CA GLY A 606 26.98 -0.89 13.30
C GLY A 606 26.62 -1.32 11.86
N THR A 607 25.72 -2.29 11.71
CA THR A 607 25.34 -2.89 10.43
C THR A 607 24.21 -2.14 9.73
N THR A 608 23.25 -1.56 10.44
CA THR A 608 22.27 -0.63 9.83
C THR A 608 22.82 0.79 9.75
N ASP A 609 22.51 1.54 8.69
CA ASP A 609 22.78 2.98 8.60
C ASP A 609 21.57 3.81 9.07
N GLY A 610 20.36 3.26 8.99
CA GLY A 610 19.14 3.99 9.33
C GLY A 610 17.91 3.14 9.66
N ILE A 611 16.77 3.83 9.74
CA ILE A 611 15.44 3.27 10.04
C ILE A 611 14.31 4.21 9.61
N GLU A 612 13.25 3.63 9.05
CA GLU A 612 12.21 4.36 8.31
C GLU A 612 10.88 4.56 9.07
N TRP A 613 10.25 5.70 8.80
CA TRP A 613 8.83 5.98 9.01
C TRP A 613 8.07 5.93 7.67
N SER A 614 6.97 5.16 7.63
CA SER A 614 6.08 5.03 6.45
C SER A 614 4.68 5.63 6.65
N ASP A 615 4.38 6.06 7.87
CA ASP A 615 3.28 6.98 8.20
C ASP A 615 3.69 7.76 9.46
N ALA A 616 2.94 8.81 9.80
CA ALA A 616 3.06 9.52 11.05
C ALA A 616 2.73 8.60 12.24
N ALA A 617 3.70 8.46 13.15
CA ALA A 617 3.64 7.54 14.28
C ALA A 617 4.61 7.98 15.39
N ARG A 618 4.29 7.62 16.65
CA ARG A 618 5.19 7.84 17.80
C ARG A 618 5.97 6.59 18.25
N ALA A 619 5.51 5.38 17.89
CA ALA A 619 6.14 4.11 18.28
C ALA A 619 7.62 3.98 17.88
N GLY A 620 8.03 4.59 16.75
CA GLY A 620 9.43 4.54 16.30
C GLY A 620 10.42 5.28 17.20
N PHE A 621 9.97 6.29 17.96
CA PHE A 621 10.88 7.07 18.81
C PHE A 621 11.42 6.27 20.00
N PHE A 622 10.71 5.27 20.53
CA PHE A 622 11.16 4.48 21.67
C PHE A 622 12.52 3.77 21.40
N PRO A 623 12.64 2.87 20.40
CA PRO A 623 13.92 2.22 20.09
C PRO A 623 14.94 3.18 19.47
N VAL A 624 14.52 4.20 18.71
CA VAL A 624 15.45 5.15 18.07
C VAL A 624 16.10 6.07 19.11
N TYR A 625 15.34 6.60 20.08
CA TYR A 625 15.91 7.34 21.21
C TYR A 625 16.80 6.43 22.07
N ALA A 626 16.44 5.16 22.28
CA ALA A 626 17.30 4.22 23.01
C ALA A 626 18.66 3.96 22.34
N ALA A 627 18.70 3.99 21.00
CA ALA A 627 19.94 3.95 20.22
C ALA A 627 20.71 5.28 20.31
N TRP A 628 20.05 6.42 20.05
CA TRP A 628 20.70 7.75 20.06
C TRP A 628 21.23 8.15 21.44
N ASN A 629 20.52 7.80 22.52
CA ASN A 629 20.95 8.01 23.90
C ASN A 629 22.22 7.22 24.28
N ASN A 630 22.58 6.20 23.49
CA ASN A 630 23.84 5.46 23.62
C ASN A 630 24.83 5.79 22.48
N GLY A 631 24.64 6.90 21.77
CA GLY A 631 25.58 7.39 20.76
C GLY A 631 25.61 6.57 19.47
N LEU A 632 24.66 5.64 19.27
CA LEU A 632 24.54 4.87 18.03
C LEU A 632 23.99 5.80 16.94
N ARG A 633 24.85 6.14 15.97
CA ARG A 633 24.53 7.07 14.88
C ARG A 633 23.77 6.37 13.75
N VAL A 634 22.48 6.12 13.98
CA VAL A 634 21.53 5.60 12.99
C VAL A 634 20.59 6.73 12.54
N THR A 635 20.39 6.88 11.23
CA THR A 635 19.59 7.95 10.64
C THR A 635 18.12 7.55 10.52
N ALA A 636 17.21 8.39 11.01
CA ALA A 636 15.79 8.26 10.72
C ALA A 636 15.47 8.75 9.30
N THR A 637 14.76 7.93 8.52
CA THR A 637 14.35 8.18 7.13
C THR A 637 12.83 8.17 6.98
N GLY A 638 12.35 8.71 5.86
CA GLY A 638 10.96 8.65 5.41
C GLY A 638 10.83 7.87 4.10
N GLY A 639 9.88 6.94 4.05
CA GLY A 639 9.57 6.13 2.87
C GLY A 639 8.25 5.40 3.07
N GLU A 640 7.27 5.66 2.19
CA GLU A 640 5.86 5.37 2.45
C GLU A 640 5.30 3.97 2.14
N ASP A 641 6.09 3.02 1.60
CA ASP A 641 5.58 1.79 0.96
C ASP A 641 4.55 2.10 -0.15
N SER A 642 4.95 2.99 -1.09
CA SER A 642 4.11 3.37 -2.22
C SER A 642 4.13 2.27 -3.28
N ILE A 643 3.18 1.34 -3.16
CA ILE A 643 2.92 0.33 -4.18
C ILE A 643 2.15 0.96 -5.35
N SER A 644 2.90 1.52 -6.30
CA SER A 644 2.40 2.49 -7.28
C SER A 644 1.46 1.93 -8.34
N ASN A 645 1.55 0.64 -8.70
CA ASN A 645 0.59 0.00 -9.62
C ASN A 645 -0.66 -0.62 -8.95
N LEU A 646 -0.82 -0.48 -7.64
CA LEU A 646 -2.09 -0.77 -6.95
C LEU A 646 -3.04 0.43 -7.03
N HIS A 647 -4.33 0.12 -7.20
CA HIS A 647 -5.36 1.15 -7.30
C HIS A 647 -5.55 1.87 -5.97
N ARG A 648 -5.50 1.14 -4.84
CA ARG A 648 -5.45 1.72 -3.49
C ARG A 648 -4.17 1.30 -2.77
N SER A 649 -3.26 2.25 -2.61
CA SER A 649 -2.06 2.17 -1.77
C SER A 649 -1.52 3.59 -1.55
N LYS A 650 -0.51 3.75 -0.72
CA LYS A 650 0.17 5.02 -0.49
C LYS A 650 0.58 5.69 -1.81
N ILE A 651 0.48 7.01 -1.86
CA ILE A 651 0.98 7.82 -2.98
C ILE A 651 2.49 8.05 -2.86
N VAL A 652 3.18 8.13 -3.99
CA VAL A 652 4.62 8.40 -4.05
C VAL A 652 4.92 9.73 -3.36
N GLY A 653 5.94 9.75 -2.50
CA GLY A 653 6.38 10.98 -1.83
C GLY A 653 5.48 11.47 -0.70
N SER A 654 4.62 10.60 -0.15
CA SER A 654 3.81 10.92 1.03
C SER A 654 4.61 10.89 2.34
N VAL A 655 5.76 10.21 2.39
CA VAL A 655 6.73 10.35 3.49
C VAL A 655 8.16 10.42 2.95
N ARG A 656 8.85 11.54 3.18
CA ARG A 656 10.13 11.87 2.55
C ARG A 656 11.26 11.92 3.57
N THR A 657 12.44 11.50 3.12
CA THR A 657 13.73 11.91 3.68
C THR A 657 14.21 13.13 2.92
N TYR A 658 14.33 14.28 3.57
CA TYR A 658 15.09 15.43 3.06
C TYR A 658 16.53 15.29 3.51
N VAL A 659 17.48 15.27 2.56
CA VAL A 659 18.92 15.12 2.84
C VAL A 659 19.70 16.35 2.38
N HIS A 660 20.59 16.87 3.22
CA HIS A 660 21.43 18.02 2.86
C HIS A 660 22.74 17.59 2.19
N THR A 661 22.78 17.75 0.87
CA THR A 661 23.97 17.53 0.02
C THR A 661 24.85 18.79 -0.08
N GLY A 662 24.29 19.96 0.22
CA GLY A 662 24.96 21.26 0.16
C GLY A 662 25.37 21.62 -1.27
N VAL A 663 26.61 22.13 -1.44
CA VAL A 663 27.10 22.66 -2.73
C VAL A 663 27.28 21.63 -3.85
N ARG A 664 27.00 20.34 -3.60
CA ARG A 664 26.94 19.31 -4.65
C ARG A 664 25.63 19.30 -5.43
N GLY A 665 24.55 19.88 -4.89
CA GLY A 665 23.23 19.85 -5.52
C GLY A 665 22.61 18.46 -5.51
N LEU A 666 21.78 18.16 -6.52
CA LEU A 666 21.13 16.86 -6.70
C LEU A 666 22.14 15.83 -7.23
N ASP A 667 22.85 15.18 -6.30
CA ASP A 667 23.88 14.17 -6.56
C ASP A 667 23.64 12.95 -5.65
N MET A 668 23.67 11.74 -6.22
CA MET A 668 23.21 10.54 -5.51
C MET A 668 24.24 9.99 -4.50
N ASP A 669 25.54 10.10 -4.81
CA ASP A 669 26.59 9.77 -3.85
C ASP A 669 26.52 10.74 -2.66
N ALA A 670 26.29 12.03 -2.91
CA ALA A 670 26.06 13.05 -1.88
C ALA A 670 24.82 12.79 -1.03
N TRP A 671 23.73 12.29 -1.64
CA TRP A 671 22.49 11.97 -0.95
C TRP A 671 22.67 10.74 -0.04
N PHE A 672 23.29 9.66 -0.52
CA PHE A 672 23.63 8.51 0.33
C PHE A 672 24.65 8.84 1.41
N GLU A 673 25.60 9.73 1.14
CA GLU A 673 26.56 10.23 2.14
C GLU A 673 25.86 11.07 3.22
N GLY A 674 25.02 12.05 2.83
CA GLY A 674 24.25 12.86 3.77
C GLY A 674 23.29 12.04 4.64
N LEU A 675 22.68 10.99 4.08
CA LEU A 675 21.85 10.05 4.83
C LEU A 675 22.70 9.28 5.86
N ARG A 676 23.80 8.64 5.45
CA ARG A 676 24.68 7.89 6.37
C ARG A 676 25.35 8.76 7.44
N GLU A 677 25.50 10.07 7.20
CA GLU A 677 26.07 11.02 8.16
C GLU A 677 25.01 11.75 9.01
N GLY A 678 23.72 11.45 8.83
CA GLY A 678 22.62 12.01 9.62
C GLY A 678 22.23 13.45 9.28
N ARG A 679 22.69 14.00 8.14
CA ARG A 679 22.28 15.30 7.60
C ARG A 679 20.89 15.21 6.94
N ALA A 680 19.90 14.75 7.67
CA ALA A 680 18.57 14.45 7.15
C ALA A 680 17.42 14.91 8.07
N PHE A 681 16.24 15.14 7.52
CA PHE A 681 14.99 15.20 8.29
C PHE A 681 13.90 14.36 7.62
N VAL A 682 12.98 13.84 8.44
CA VAL A 682 11.79 13.10 8.00
C VAL A 682 10.63 14.07 7.91
N SER A 683 9.83 13.98 6.84
CA SER A 683 8.62 14.81 6.67
C SER A 683 7.50 14.05 5.94
N SER A 684 6.28 14.21 6.43
CA SER A 684 5.05 13.85 5.72
C SER A 684 4.16 15.07 5.40
N GLY A 685 4.75 16.28 5.36
CA GLY A 685 4.04 17.53 5.08
C GLY A 685 4.68 18.78 5.68
N PRO A 686 5.12 18.78 6.95
CA PRO A 686 5.84 19.91 7.54
C PRO A 686 7.32 19.91 7.16
N LEU A 687 7.88 21.06 6.78
CA LEU A 687 9.31 21.25 6.52
C LEU A 687 9.96 21.81 7.78
N VAL A 688 11.06 21.21 8.23
CA VAL A 688 11.69 21.49 9.52
C VAL A 688 13.18 21.79 9.38
N GLU A 689 13.62 22.93 9.92
CA GLU A 689 15.02 23.33 9.98
C GLU A 689 15.40 23.59 11.46
N LEU A 690 16.51 23.02 11.92
CA LEU A 690 17.07 23.25 13.25
C LEU A 690 18.59 23.40 13.16
N THR A 691 19.14 24.36 13.90
CA THR A 691 20.57 24.46 14.18
C THR A 691 20.86 24.64 15.66
N ALA A 692 22.05 24.23 16.11
CA ALA A 692 22.57 24.39 17.46
C ALA A 692 23.97 25.00 17.41
N ASN A 693 24.17 26.21 17.95
CA ASN A 693 25.42 26.99 17.80
C ASN A 693 25.91 27.06 16.33
N GLY A 694 24.98 27.12 15.36
CA GLY A 694 25.26 27.11 13.92
C GLY A 694 25.58 25.74 13.30
N ARG A 695 25.48 24.64 14.05
CA ARG A 695 25.58 23.26 13.57
C ARG A 695 24.22 22.67 13.23
N MET A 696 24.14 21.80 12.22
CA MET A 696 22.90 21.16 11.77
C MET A 696 22.82 19.66 12.14
N ALA A 697 21.74 18.97 11.73
CA ALA A 697 21.58 17.54 11.94
C ALA A 697 22.79 16.73 11.42
N GLY A 698 23.19 15.69 12.16
CA GLY A 698 24.39 14.88 11.89
C GLY A 698 25.69 15.48 12.47
N GLU A 699 25.84 16.81 12.47
CA GLU A 699 27.01 17.50 13.01
C GLU A 699 27.09 17.42 14.55
N THR A 700 28.13 18.04 15.14
CA THR A 700 28.39 17.96 16.59
C THR A 700 28.83 19.31 17.17
N VAL A 701 28.22 19.70 18.28
CA VAL A 701 28.58 20.87 19.10
C VAL A 701 29.45 20.39 20.26
N ALA A 702 30.67 20.92 20.37
CA ALA A 702 31.56 20.64 21.49
C ALA A 702 31.42 21.71 22.59
N LEU A 703 31.22 21.27 23.83
CA LEU A 703 31.12 22.10 25.03
C LEU A 703 32.26 21.77 26.02
N PRO A 704 32.65 22.71 26.90
CA PRO A 704 33.58 22.44 28.00
C PRO A 704 33.06 21.32 28.92
N ALA A 705 33.95 20.68 29.68
CA ALA A 705 33.61 19.58 30.61
C ALA A 705 32.68 19.96 31.79
N GLY A 706 32.28 21.23 31.91
CA GLY A 706 31.27 21.71 32.86
C GLY A 706 29.92 22.04 32.21
N GLY A 707 29.72 21.67 30.94
CA GLY A 707 28.55 22.04 30.15
C GLY A 707 28.61 23.47 29.61
N GLY A 708 27.45 23.96 29.15
CA GLY A 708 27.25 25.35 28.71
C GLY A 708 25.89 25.57 28.06
N SER A 709 25.57 26.85 27.80
CA SER A 709 24.40 27.22 26.98
C SER A 709 24.64 26.86 25.51
N VAL A 710 23.60 26.34 24.87
CA VAL A 710 23.52 26.08 23.43
C VAL A 710 22.36 26.90 22.87
N ALA A 711 22.68 27.81 21.95
CA ALA A 711 21.69 28.56 21.19
C ALA A 711 21.10 27.65 20.10
N LEU A 712 19.80 27.37 20.19
CA LEU A 712 19.04 26.67 19.17
C LEU A 712 18.22 27.68 18.36
N ALA A 713 18.40 27.66 17.04
CA ALA A 713 17.59 28.43 16.10
C ALA A 713 16.87 27.47 15.14
N GLY A 714 15.56 27.63 14.97
CA GLY A 714 14.75 26.71 14.18
C GLY A 714 13.57 27.36 13.47
N ARG A 715 13.10 26.68 12.42
CA ARG A 715 12.02 27.10 11.53
C ARG A 715 11.16 25.90 11.14
N VAL A 716 9.85 26.10 11.12
CA VAL A 716 8.86 25.12 10.65
C VAL A 716 7.87 25.82 9.73
N GLU A 717 7.56 25.20 8.60
CA GLU A 717 6.49 25.58 7.68
C GLU A 717 5.69 24.35 7.27
N SER A 718 4.39 24.47 7.03
CA SER A 718 3.56 23.34 6.58
C SER A 718 2.34 23.81 5.81
N ILE A 719 1.95 23.02 4.80
CA ILE A 719 0.72 23.26 4.04
C ILE A 719 -0.56 23.01 4.86
N THR A 720 -0.44 22.24 5.95
CA THR A 720 -1.50 21.93 6.93
C THR A 720 -1.28 22.62 8.28
N PRO A 721 -2.33 22.96 9.04
CA PRO A 721 -2.18 23.46 10.41
C PRO A 721 -1.48 22.45 11.35
N LEU A 722 -0.58 22.93 12.20
CA LEU A 722 0.12 22.11 13.20
C LEU A 722 -0.57 22.19 14.58
N GLU A 723 -0.38 21.17 15.41
CA GLU A 723 -0.86 21.09 16.78
C GLU A 723 0.27 21.37 17.80
N ARG A 724 1.44 20.76 17.58
CA ARG A 724 2.66 20.97 18.39
C ARG A 724 3.89 21.17 17.53
N VAL A 725 4.80 22.02 18.01
CA VAL A 725 6.21 22.08 17.59
C VAL A 725 7.05 22.09 18.86
N PHE A 726 8.04 21.22 18.98
CA PHE A 726 8.81 21.07 20.23
C PHE A 726 10.21 20.49 20.01
N VAL A 727 11.14 20.88 20.89
CA VAL A 727 12.52 20.37 20.91
C VAL A 727 12.63 19.24 21.94
N VAL A 728 13.21 18.10 21.52
CA VAL A 728 13.55 16.97 22.39
C VAL A 728 15.06 16.83 22.45
N CYS A 729 15.63 16.63 23.64
CA CYS A 729 17.05 16.34 23.82
C CYS A 729 17.24 15.14 24.77
N ARG A 730 18.12 14.19 24.42
CA ARG A 730 18.28 12.90 25.14
C ARG A 730 16.95 12.12 25.38
N GLY A 731 15.96 12.32 24.51
CA GLY A 731 14.61 11.74 24.66
C GLY A 731 13.66 12.48 25.60
N GLU A 732 14.12 13.56 26.26
CA GLU A 732 13.30 14.44 27.12
C GLU A 732 12.77 15.63 26.31
N GLU A 733 11.46 15.95 26.39
CA GLU A 733 10.94 17.20 25.83
C GLU A 733 11.52 18.39 26.62
N ARG A 734 12.19 19.34 25.94
CA ARG A 734 12.93 20.45 26.58
C ARG A 734 12.34 21.83 26.33
N ALA A 735 11.59 22.02 25.24
CA ALA A 735 10.88 23.26 24.95
C ALA A 735 9.71 23.04 23.97
N ASP A 736 8.50 23.40 24.37
CA ASP A 736 7.38 23.64 23.45
C ASP A 736 7.53 25.01 22.77
N ILE A 737 7.30 25.05 21.45
CA ILE A 737 7.40 26.26 20.62
C ILE A 737 5.97 26.76 20.32
N PRO A 738 5.53 27.93 20.83
CA PRO A 738 4.15 28.38 20.70
C PRO A 738 3.74 28.75 19.26
N LEU A 739 2.93 27.88 18.63
CA LEU A 739 2.25 28.16 17.36
C LEU A 739 1.25 29.33 17.51
N ARG A 740 1.05 30.08 16.43
CA ARG A 740 0.17 31.27 16.38
C ARG A 740 -0.54 31.37 15.03
N GLY A 741 -1.58 32.20 14.96
CA GLY A 741 -2.29 32.47 13.70
C GLY A 741 -2.96 31.23 13.13
N ASP A 742 -2.60 30.88 11.90
CA ASP A 742 -3.07 29.69 11.18
C ASP A 742 -2.39 28.38 11.62
N ARG A 743 -1.38 28.46 12.50
CA ARG A 743 -0.52 27.34 12.95
C ARG A 743 0.27 26.66 11.81
N ARG A 744 0.43 27.31 10.66
CA ARG A 744 1.16 26.76 9.49
C ARG A 744 2.64 27.13 9.45
N SER A 745 3.09 28.09 10.27
CA SER A 745 4.51 28.42 10.37
C SER A 745 4.93 28.89 11.77
N VAL A 746 6.20 28.66 12.12
CA VAL A 746 6.88 29.28 13.26
C VAL A 746 8.39 29.34 13.03
N ALA A 747 9.02 30.40 13.53
CA ALA A 747 10.48 30.50 13.67
C ALA A 747 10.80 30.90 15.11
N PHE A 748 11.90 30.38 15.65
CA PHE A 748 12.28 30.56 17.05
C PHE A 748 13.78 30.55 17.26
N ASP A 749 14.22 31.31 18.27
CA ASP A 749 15.56 31.28 18.84
C ASP A 749 15.40 31.05 20.35
N ILE A 750 16.07 30.03 20.90
CA ILE A 750 16.08 29.71 22.33
C ILE A 750 17.48 29.33 22.79
N GLU A 751 17.79 29.52 24.08
CA GLU A 751 18.99 28.95 24.71
C GLU A 751 18.59 27.79 25.62
N LEU A 752 19.35 26.69 25.56
CA LEU A 752 19.25 25.57 26.49
C LEU A 752 20.60 25.35 27.19
N ASP A 753 20.59 25.32 28.52
CA ASP A 753 21.72 24.80 29.29
C ASP A 753 21.84 23.28 29.11
N ILE A 754 23.02 22.82 28.71
CA ILE A 754 23.36 21.40 28.52
C ILE A 754 24.57 21.05 29.39
N ASP A 755 24.33 20.19 30.36
CA ASP A 755 25.28 19.73 31.39
C ASP A 755 25.95 18.38 31.04
N ARG A 756 25.39 17.65 30.07
CA ARG A 756 25.79 16.28 29.71
C ARG A 756 25.79 16.04 28.20
N SER A 757 26.72 15.20 27.74
CA SER A 757 26.77 14.69 26.36
C SER A 757 25.46 14.03 25.95
N GLY A 758 25.07 14.21 24.69
CA GLY A 758 23.79 13.76 24.18
C GLY A 758 23.50 14.28 22.77
N TRP A 759 22.23 14.61 22.55
CA TRP A 759 21.72 15.12 21.29
C TRP A 759 20.46 15.97 21.52
N CYS A 760 20.12 16.83 20.55
CA CYS A 760 18.85 17.53 20.44
C CYS A 760 18.28 17.39 19.02
N HIS A 761 16.95 17.35 18.87
CA HIS A 761 16.27 17.40 17.57
C HIS A 761 14.91 18.12 17.68
N LEU A 762 14.36 18.56 16.55
CA LEU A 762 13.07 19.26 16.46
C LEU A 762 11.98 18.30 15.97
N ARG A 763 10.77 18.41 16.54
CA ARG A 763 9.55 17.71 16.11
C ARG A 763 8.44 18.71 15.79
N ALA A 764 7.64 18.40 14.78
CA ALA A 764 6.42 19.08 14.39
C ALA A 764 5.31 18.05 14.14
N GLU A 765 4.14 18.24 14.73
CA GLU A 765 3.00 17.31 14.66
C GLU A 765 1.69 18.10 14.48
N GLY A 766 0.86 17.71 13.51
CA GLY A 766 -0.50 18.22 13.26
C GLY A 766 -1.59 17.28 13.78
N HIS A 767 -2.84 17.73 13.74
CA HIS A 767 -3.99 16.95 14.22
C HIS A 767 -4.57 16.06 13.10
N PRO A 768 -4.99 14.80 13.36
CA PRO A 768 -5.52 13.89 12.31
C PRO A 768 -6.69 14.44 11.50
N SER A 769 -7.57 15.28 12.09
CA SER A 769 -8.70 15.89 11.36
C SER A 769 -8.29 17.06 10.45
N GLU A 770 -7.02 17.47 10.47
CA GLU A 770 -6.48 18.58 9.68
C GLU A 770 -5.42 18.09 8.66
N ARG A 771 -5.36 16.77 8.42
CA ARG A 771 -4.34 16.15 7.55
C ARG A 771 -4.44 16.52 6.06
N ALA A 772 -5.61 16.91 5.57
CA ALA A 772 -5.84 17.03 4.13
C ALA A 772 -4.99 18.19 3.53
N PRO A 773 -4.32 18.01 2.37
CA PRO A 773 -4.42 16.89 1.42
C PRO A 773 -3.29 15.85 1.53
N LEU A 774 -2.75 15.58 2.72
CA LEU A 774 -1.66 14.64 2.96
C LEU A 774 -2.17 13.20 3.13
N ASP A 775 -1.50 12.24 2.49
CA ASP A 775 -1.81 10.79 2.56
C ASP A 775 -1.18 10.09 3.77
N VAL A 776 -1.27 10.73 4.94
CA VAL A 776 -0.75 10.26 6.23
C VAL A 776 -1.75 10.48 7.34
N SER A 777 -1.64 9.69 8.41
CA SER A 777 -2.58 9.66 9.53
C SER A 777 -2.66 11.00 10.27
N TYR A 778 -1.58 11.77 10.26
CA TYR A 778 -1.52 13.19 10.60
C TYR A 778 -0.23 13.79 10.00
N ALA A 779 -0.12 15.13 9.93
CA ALA A 779 1.11 15.77 9.48
C ALA A 779 2.22 15.58 10.53
N GLN A 780 3.37 14.98 10.17
CA GLN A 780 4.51 14.80 11.09
C GLN A 780 5.83 15.11 10.38
N ALA A 781 6.74 15.80 11.08
CA ALA A 781 8.11 15.96 10.64
C ALA A 781 9.07 16.09 11.81
N PHE A 782 10.31 15.67 11.62
CA PHE A 782 11.36 15.79 12.63
C PHE A 782 12.76 15.71 12.06
N THR A 783 13.70 16.46 12.65
CA THR A 783 15.11 16.42 12.23
C THR A 783 15.81 15.17 12.77
N ASN A 784 16.90 14.76 12.12
CA ASN A 784 17.86 13.87 12.78
C ASN A 784 18.62 14.61 13.91
N PRO A 785 19.37 13.88 14.76
CA PRO A 785 20.08 14.46 15.89
C PRO A 785 21.13 15.49 15.51
N ILE A 786 21.12 16.64 16.19
CA ILE A 786 22.31 17.46 16.36
C ILE A 786 22.99 16.95 17.63
N TRP A 787 24.23 16.47 17.52
CA TRP A 787 24.95 15.87 18.64
C TRP A 787 25.62 16.94 19.51
N ILE A 788 25.68 16.73 20.82
CA ILE A 788 26.39 17.61 21.76
C ILE A 788 27.36 16.76 22.61
N THR A 789 28.62 17.18 22.70
CA THR A 789 29.64 16.53 23.55
C THR A 789 30.14 17.49 24.63
N VAL A 790 30.04 17.07 25.89
CA VAL A 790 30.45 17.83 27.08
C VAL A 790 31.79 17.30 27.59
N GLY A 791 32.88 18.00 27.25
CA GLY A 791 34.24 17.47 27.45
C GLY A 791 34.42 16.10 26.78
N ASP A 792 35.04 15.18 27.51
CA ASP A 792 35.29 13.80 27.07
C ASP A 792 34.16 12.81 27.44
N GLN A 793 33.00 13.29 27.92
CA GLN A 793 31.90 12.42 28.35
C GLN A 793 31.29 11.68 27.14
N PRO A 794 31.13 10.34 27.17
CA PRO A 794 30.45 9.60 26.11
C PRO A 794 28.93 9.83 26.12
N VAL A 795 28.28 9.68 24.97
CA VAL A 795 26.80 9.64 24.90
C VAL A 795 26.33 8.26 25.36
N ARG A 796 25.84 8.18 26.61
CA ARG A 796 25.39 6.96 27.28
C ARG A 796 24.18 7.22 28.17
N ASP A 797 23.31 6.23 28.26
CA ASP A 797 22.17 6.23 29.17
C ASP A 797 21.81 4.80 29.58
N ALA A 798 21.88 4.51 30.88
CA ALA A 798 21.72 3.16 31.40
C ALA A 798 20.32 2.57 31.13
N ALA A 799 19.26 3.37 31.26
CA ALA A 799 17.89 2.91 31.02
C ALA A 799 17.65 2.59 29.54
N SER A 800 18.23 3.38 28.64
CA SER A 800 18.24 3.15 27.19
C SER A 800 19.06 1.91 26.79
N ALA A 801 20.15 1.63 27.52
CA ALA A 801 20.95 0.43 27.31
C ALA A 801 20.25 -0.84 27.85
N GLU A 802 19.57 -0.75 29.00
CA GLU A 802 18.69 -1.80 29.51
C GLU A 802 17.52 -2.08 28.57
N TYR A 803 16.93 -1.06 27.95
CA TYR A 803 15.92 -1.22 26.91
C TYR A 803 16.45 -2.07 25.74
N GLY A 804 17.65 -1.76 25.24
CA GLY A 804 18.33 -2.55 24.21
C GLY A 804 18.55 -4.01 24.62
N MET A 805 18.95 -4.29 25.86
CA MET A 805 19.07 -5.65 26.38
C MET A 805 17.72 -6.38 26.46
N ARG A 806 16.67 -5.74 27.00
CA ARG A 806 15.32 -6.35 27.09
C ARG A 806 14.75 -6.70 25.71
N TRP A 807 15.00 -5.84 24.71
CA TRP A 807 14.61 -6.07 23.33
C TRP A 807 15.29 -7.29 22.72
N ILE A 808 16.61 -7.42 22.90
CA ILE A 808 17.38 -8.57 22.39
C ILE A 808 16.98 -9.87 23.10
N ASP A 809 16.75 -9.83 24.42
CA ASP A 809 16.26 -10.99 25.18
C ASP A 809 14.87 -11.43 24.68
N ARG A 810 13.98 -10.48 24.34
CA ARG A 810 12.67 -10.76 23.76
C ARG A 810 12.77 -11.33 22.33
N LEU A 811 13.64 -10.78 21.49
CA LEU A 811 13.90 -11.27 20.13
C LEU A 811 14.47 -12.70 20.14
N ARG A 812 15.38 -12.97 21.09
CA ARG A 812 15.96 -14.30 21.31
C ARG A 812 14.88 -15.33 21.63
N ALA A 813 13.99 -15.04 22.58
CA ALA A 813 12.90 -15.95 22.95
C ALA A 813 12.02 -16.31 21.72
N MET A 814 11.69 -15.32 20.88
CA MET A 814 10.95 -15.55 19.63
C MET A 814 11.71 -16.42 18.63
N ALA A 815 13.05 -16.33 18.59
CA ALA A 815 13.90 -17.14 17.71
C ALA A 815 14.16 -18.56 18.27
N GLU A 816 14.09 -18.73 19.59
CA GLU A 816 14.13 -20.03 20.27
C GLU A 816 12.82 -20.83 20.08
N GLU A 817 11.69 -20.14 19.91
CA GLU A 817 10.38 -20.74 19.54
C GLU A 817 10.27 -21.11 18.04
N TRP A 818 11.17 -20.64 17.17
CA TRP A 818 11.09 -20.89 15.73
C TRP A 818 11.41 -22.35 15.35
N PRO A 819 10.54 -23.08 14.63
CA PRO A 819 10.76 -24.49 14.30
C PRO A 819 11.73 -24.71 13.13
N GLY A 820 11.85 -23.76 12.20
CA GLY A 820 12.43 -23.92 10.87
C GLY A 820 13.96 -23.97 10.77
N TRP A 821 14.69 -24.16 11.86
CA TRP A 821 16.16 -24.18 11.86
C TRP A 821 16.71 -25.40 11.13
N ARG A 822 17.44 -25.20 10.01
CA ARG A 822 18.01 -26.32 9.23
C ARG A 822 19.19 -27.02 9.93
N SER A 823 19.90 -26.32 10.82
CA SER A 823 20.95 -26.93 11.64
C SER A 823 21.26 -26.11 12.90
N GLU A 824 21.82 -26.79 13.90
CA GLU A 824 22.32 -26.16 15.13
C GLU A 824 23.36 -25.07 14.86
N ARG A 825 24.19 -25.24 13.81
CA ARG A 825 25.20 -24.25 13.41
C ARG A 825 24.57 -22.93 12.94
N GLU A 826 23.44 -22.98 12.25
CA GLU A 826 22.72 -21.78 11.80
C GLU A 826 22.13 -21.03 13.00
N ARG A 827 21.52 -21.77 13.95
CA ARG A 827 20.99 -21.22 15.19
C ARG A 827 22.08 -20.56 16.04
N GLN A 828 23.22 -21.24 16.22
CA GLN A 828 24.37 -20.71 16.96
C GLN A 828 25.00 -19.48 16.30
N HIS A 829 25.03 -19.41 14.96
CA HIS A 829 25.52 -18.23 14.24
C HIS A 829 24.65 -16.99 14.50
N VAL A 830 23.32 -17.14 14.43
CA VAL A 830 22.39 -16.04 14.73
C VAL A 830 22.46 -15.65 16.21
N PHE A 831 22.45 -16.62 17.12
CA PHE A 831 22.48 -16.31 18.56
C PHE A 831 23.80 -15.65 18.98
N ALA A 832 24.92 -15.94 18.33
CA ALA A 832 26.18 -15.22 18.55
C ALA A 832 26.07 -13.72 18.20
N GLN A 833 25.29 -13.34 17.18
CA GLN A 833 25.02 -11.93 16.85
C GLN A 833 24.17 -11.24 17.93
N PHE A 834 23.18 -11.96 18.48
CA PHE A 834 22.38 -11.47 19.61
C PHE A 834 23.24 -11.30 20.87
N ASP A 835 24.08 -12.28 21.19
CA ASP A 835 24.99 -12.24 22.34
C ASP A 835 26.04 -11.10 22.20
N GLU A 836 26.56 -10.87 20.99
CA GLU A 836 27.47 -9.76 20.66
C GLU A 836 26.78 -8.39 20.87
N ALA A 837 25.61 -8.17 20.27
CA ALA A 837 24.85 -6.92 20.43
C ALA A 837 24.42 -6.67 21.88
N ARG A 838 24.02 -7.72 22.61
CA ARG A 838 23.64 -7.64 24.03
C ARG A 838 24.82 -7.27 24.91
N ALA A 839 26.03 -7.79 24.62
CA ALA A 839 27.25 -7.43 25.34
C ALA A 839 27.64 -5.96 25.11
N ILE A 840 27.40 -5.42 23.91
CA ILE A 840 27.64 -4.00 23.61
C ILE A 840 26.72 -3.11 24.47
N TYR A 841 25.41 -3.40 24.55
CA TYR A 841 24.52 -2.65 25.45
C TYR A 841 24.88 -2.83 26.94
N ALA A 842 25.32 -4.00 27.38
CA ALA A 842 25.82 -4.19 28.75
C ALA A 842 27.06 -3.33 29.03
N GLY A 843 27.93 -3.13 28.04
CA GLY A 843 29.03 -2.16 28.08
C GLY A 843 28.53 -0.72 28.22
N PHE A 844 27.58 -0.30 27.38
CA PHE A 844 27.01 1.05 27.43
C PHE A 844 26.34 1.37 28.78
N ALA A 845 25.68 0.39 29.40
CA ALA A 845 25.09 0.54 30.74
C ALA A 845 26.16 0.71 31.83
N ALA A 846 27.36 0.14 31.67
CA ALA A 846 28.50 0.29 32.58
C ALA A 846 29.34 1.55 32.30
N GLU A 847 29.25 2.11 31.09
CA GLU A 847 29.85 3.40 30.69
C GLU A 847 28.96 4.62 31.01
N ALA A 848 27.73 4.40 31.50
CA ALA A 848 26.78 5.46 31.81
C ALA A 848 27.17 6.24 33.10
N PRO A 849 27.20 7.59 33.06
CA PRO A 849 27.62 8.44 34.18
C PRO A 849 26.50 8.83 35.16
#